data_AF-A0A8B9VWW4-F1
#
_entry.id   AF-A0A8B9VWW4-F1
#
_cell.length_a   1.000
_cell.length_b   1.000
_cell.length_c   1.000
_cell.angle_alpha   90.00
_cell.angle_beta   90.00
_cell.angle_gamma   90.00
#
_symmetry.space_group_name_H-M   'P 1'
#
loop_
_entity.id
_entity.type
_entity.pdbx_description
1 polymer ?
#
loop_
_entity_poly.entity_id
_entity_poly.type
_entity_poly.pdbx_seq_one_letter_code
_entity_poly.pdbx_strand_id
1 'polypeptide(L)'
;FVLRHAICYLYKNLPCEVLLFSSTLLICCLQASNCGIIESILNWVKFKAQTQLNKKCSSVKHSKIKGIPKLDDANDAGGKHSLDCTLILTEGDSAKSLAVSGLGVIGRDRYGVFPLRGKILNVREASHKQIMENAEINNIIKIVGLQYKKSYEDPESLKSLRYGKIMIMTDQDQDGSHIKGLLINFIHHNWPSLLKHGFLEEFITPIVKASKNKQELSFYSIPEFDEWKKHMENHKAWKIKYYKGLGTSTAKEAKEYFADMERHRILFRYAGPEDDAAITLAFSKKKIDDRKEWLTNFMEDRRQRRLHGLPEQFLYGTATKHLTYNDFINKELILFSNSDNERSIPSLVDGLKPGQRKVLFTCFKRNDKREVKVAQLAGSVAEMSAYHHGEQALMMTIVNLAQNFVGSNNVNLLQPIGQFGTRLHGGKDAASPRYIFTMLSPLARLLFPSVDDNLLKFLYDDNQRVEPEWYIPIIPMVLVNGAEGIGTGWACKLPNYDTREIVNNVRRMLDGLDPHPMLPNYKNFKGTIQELGQNQYVVSGEIFVVDRNTVEITELPVRTWTQVYKEQVLEPMLNGTEKTPALISDYKEYHTDTTVKFVVKMTEEKLAQAEAAGLHKVFKLQTSLTCNSMVLFDHMGCLKKYETVQDILKEFFDLRLHYYSLRKEWLVGMLGAESTKLNNQARFILEKIQGKITIENRSKRDLIQMLVQRGYESDPVKAWKEAQEKNQNDDASSASGSTSGPDFNYILNMSLWSLTKEKVEELIKHRDSKERELNDLKRKSSSDLWKEDLAAFVEELEKVEAQEREDVLAGMVGKPIKGKVGKPKMKKLQLEETMPSPFGRRIVPQITSAMKADASRKLLKKKKVNQTTVVVTIIYYLNTVFFYAAIKMEFDEEFGGAQAEGGGDDSLNTTASATKTPKIKREKKEPGKILTQSSLSLNEY
;
A
#
# COMPACT_ATOMS: atom_id res chain seq x y z
N PHE A 1 -2.93 38.20 20.53
CA PHE A 1 -3.18 38.89 21.81
C PHE A 1 -2.51 38.19 22.99
N VAL A 2 -2.96 37.00 23.43
CA VAL A 2 -2.46 36.31 24.64
C VAL A 2 -0.93 36.22 24.76
N LEU A 3 -0.21 35.91 23.66
CA LEU A 3 1.26 35.84 23.67
C LEU A 3 1.92 37.18 24.07
N ARG A 4 1.32 38.32 23.71
CA ARG A 4 1.78 39.68 24.09
C ARG A 4 1.64 39.88 25.60
N HIS A 5 0.56 39.38 26.21
CA HIS A 5 0.32 39.45 27.65
C HIS A 5 1.24 38.52 28.45
N ALA A 6 1.47 37.29 27.99
CA ALA A 6 2.43 36.37 28.62
C ALA A 6 3.86 36.94 28.63
N ILE A 7 4.26 37.58 27.53
CA ILE A 7 5.54 38.32 27.43
C ILE A 7 5.58 39.47 28.45
N CYS A 8 4.54 40.31 28.52
CA CYS A 8 4.47 41.40 29.51
C CYS A 8 4.48 40.94 30.98
N TYR A 9 4.12 39.69 31.28
CA TYR A 9 4.14 39.16 32.65
C TYR A 9 5.52 38.63 33.06
N LEU A 10 6.24 37.99 32.13
CA LEU A 10 7.60 37.47 32.38
C LEU A 10 8.67 38.57 32.46
N TYR A 11 8.45 39.72 31.83
CA TYR A 11 9.43 40.81 31.75
C TYR A 11 9.38 41.87 32.87
N LYS A 12 8.54 41.70 33.90
CA LYS A 12 8.43 42.70 34.99
C LYS A 12 9.62 42.76 35.97
N ASN A 13 10.42 41.69 36.06
CA ASN A 13 11.48 41.55 37.08
C ASN A 13 12.90 41.35 36.49
N LEU A 14 13.15 41.85 35.27
CA LEU A 14 14.47 41.81 34.62
C LEU A 14 14.97 43.24 34.37
N PRO A 15 16.26 43.55 34.62
CA PRO A 15 16.80 44.88 34.37
C PRO A 15 16.75 45.23 32.87
N CYS A 16 16.52 46.51 32.57
CA CYS A 16 16.20 46.98 31.21
C CYS A 16 17.24 46.62 30.15
N GLU A 17 18.50 46.47 30.53
CA GLU A 17 19.61 46.08 29.65
C GLU A 17 19.40 44.69 29.04
N VAL A 18 18.90 43.71 29.81
CA VAL A 18 18.63 42.34 29.33
C VAL A 18 17.43 42.32 28.38
N LEU A 19 16.44 43.18 28.64
CA LEU A 19 15.27 43.42 27.78
C LEU A 19 15.67 43.98 26.41
N LEU A 20 16.56 44.98 26.41
CA LEU A 20 17.19 45.52 25.20
C LEU A 20 18.00 44.45 24.46
N PHE A 21 18.85 43.69 25.17
CA PHE A 21 19.69 42.67 24.53
C PHE A 21 18.88 41.55 23.87
N SER A 22 17.83 41.04 24.54
CA SER A 22 16.96 40.01 23.96
C SER A 22 16.17 40.52 22.75
N SER A 23 15.65 41.75 22.83
CA SER A 23 14.90 42.38 21.74
C SER A 23 15.78 42.63 20.53
N THR A 24 16.96 43.23 20.73
CA THR A 24 17.94 43.49 19.68
C THR A 24 18.47 42.19 19.07
N LEU A 25 18.75 41.14 19.87
CA LEU A 25 19.17 39.85 19.34
C LEU A 25 18.09 39.21 18.44
N LEU A 26 16.81 39.26 18.85
CA LEU A 26 15.72 38.73 18.04
C LEU A 26 15.52 39.52 16.73
N ILE A 27 15.65 40.84 16.79
CA ILE A 27 15.61 41.73 15.62
C ILE A 27 16.81 41.49 14.70
N CYS A 28 18.02 41.35 15.25
CA CYS A 28 19.21 40.99 14.48
C CYS A 28 19.10 39.60 13.84
N CYS A 29 18.48 38.61 14.51
CA CYS A 29 18.20 37.31 13.89
C CYS A 29 17.17 37.41 12.75
N LEU A 30 16.14 38.25 12.88
CA LEU A 30 15.15 38.51 11.83
C LEU A 30 15.75 39.29 10.64
N GLN A 31 16.60 40.28 10.90
CA GLN A 31 17.37 40.98 9.87
C GLN A 31 18.43 40.07 9.24
N ALA A 32 19.02 39.14 9.98
CA ALA A 32 19.93 38.12 9.46
C ALA A 32 19.23 37.07 8.59
N SER A 33 17.93 36.81 8.82
CA SER A 33 17.13 36.01 7.89
C SER A 33 16.63 36.78 6.66
N ASN A 34 16.57 38.11 6.73
CA ASN A 34 16.16 38.97 5.62
C ASN A 34 17.34 39.54 4.81
N CYS A 35 18.58 39.42 5.29
CA CYS A 35 19.76 39.76 4.49
C CYS A 35 20.20 38.56 3.64
N GLY A 36 20.70 38.83 2.43
CA GLY A 36 21.15 37.81 1.48
C GLY A 36 22.34 36.96 1.95
N ILE A 37 22.79 37.08 3.20
CA ILE A 37 23.86 36.27 3.79
C ILE A 37 23.42 34.81 3.92
N ILE A 38 22.19 34.51 4.37
CA ILE A 38 21.72 33.12 4.44
C ILE A 38 21.63 32.51 3.03
N GLU A 39 21.14 33.26 2.05
CA GLU A 39 21.10 32.79 0.66
C GLU A 39 22.49 32.61 0.07
N SER A 40 23.42 33.52 0.36
CA SER A 40 24.83 33.43 -0.05
C SER A 40 25.52 32.21 0.59
N ILE A 41 25.26 31.92 1.87
CA ILE A 41 25.77 30.73 2.55
C ILE A 41 25.15 29.47 1.94
N LEU A 42 23.83 29.43 1.70
CA LEU A 42 23.17 28.30 1.05
C LEU A 42 23.70 28.08 -0.37
N ASN A 43 23.94 29.15 -1.13
CA ASN A 43 24.48 29.08 -2.49
C ASN A 43 25.97 28.69 -2.49
N TRP A 44 26.76 29.11 -1.50
CA TRP A 44 28.13 28.64 -1.29
C TRP A 44 28.19 27.17 -0.88
N VAL A 45 27.29 26.71 0.01
CA VAL A 45 27.16 25.29 0.37
C VAL A 45 26.75 24.45 -0.85
N LYS A 46 25.74 24.89 -1.62
CA LYS A 46 25.37 24.27 -2.91
C LYS A 46 26.56 24.22 -3.86
N PHE A 47 27.30 25.33 -4.03
CA PHE A 47 28.45 25.40 -4.92
C PHE A 47 29.59 24.47 -4.50
N LYS A 48 29.92 24.44 -3.20
CA LYS A 48 30.95 23.57 -2.61
C LYS A 48 30.59 22.09 -2.78
N ALA A 49 29.33 21.74 -2.48
CA ALA A 49 28.77 20.42 -2.72
C ALA A 49 28.84 20.04 -4.21
N GLN A 50 28.27 20.84 -5.11
CA GLN A 50 28.29 20.55 -6.55
C GLN A 50 29.72 20.40 -7.08
N THR A 51 30.68 21.18 -6.57
CA THR A 51 32.10 21.05 -6.92
C THR A 51 32.74 19.74 -6.41
N GLN A 52 32.25 19.14 -5.32
CA GLN A 52 32.64 17.79 -4.90
C GLN A 52 32.03 16.69 -5.78
N LEU A 53 30.81 16.86 -6.30
CA LEU A 53 30.22 15.96 -7.30
C LEU A 53 30.96 16.04 -8.65
N ASN A 54 31.30 17.25 -9.12
CA ASN A 54 32.11 17.44 -10.33
C ASN A 54 33.46 16.71 -10.27
N LYS A 55 34.08 16.60 -9.09
CA LYS A 55 35.34 15.82 -8.90
C LYS A 55 35.18 14.30 -9.07
N LYS A 56 33.96 13.76 -9.14
CA LYS A 56 33.69 12.34 -9.47
C LYS A 56 33.38 12.10 -10.96
N CYS A 57 33.03 13.14 -11.71
CA CYS A 57 32.96 13.09 -13.18
C CYS A 57 34.38 13.13 -13.77
N SER A 58 34.61 12.47 -14.91
CA SER A 58 35.81 12.79 -15.71
C SER A 58 35.55 14.05 -16.53
N SER A 59 36.51 14.97 -16.53
CA SER A 59 36.55 16.09 -17.48
C SER A 59 36.88 15.62 -18.91
N VAL A 60 37.51 14.45 -19.05
CA VAL A 60 38.03 13.91 -20.31
C VAL A 60 37.16 12.74 -20.81
N LYS A 61 36.77 12.81 -22.08
CA LYS A 61 36.09 11.72 -22.80
C LYS A 61 37.07 10.57 -23.05
N HIS A 62 36.98 9.51 -22.25
CA HIS A 62 37.79 8.30 -22.45
C HIS A 62 37.14 7.36 -23.48
N SER A 63 37.95 6.74 -24.34
CA SER A 63 37.48 5.76 -25.31
C SER A 63 37.01 4.46 -24.65
N LYS A 64 37.71 3.95 -23.63
CA LYS A 64 37.29 2.75 -22.88
C LYS A 64 37.22 3.01 -21.38
N ILE A 65 36.13 2.55 -20.75
CA ILE A 65 35.95 2.64 -19.30
C ILE A 65 36.62 1.46 -18.59
N LYS A 66 37.24 1.72 -17.43
CA LYS A 66 37.84 0.70 -16.56
C LYS A 66 37.18 0.73 -15.18
N GLY A 67 37.14 -0.41 -14.49
CA GLY A 67 36.63 -0.52 -13.11
C GLY A 67 35.12 -0.73 -12.97
N ILE A 68 34.39 -1.01 -14.05
CA ILE A 68 32.96 -1.38 -14.02
C ILE A 68 32.78 -2.75 -14.70
N PRO A 69 32.99 -3.89 -14.00
CA PRO A 69 33.03 -5.22 -14.65
C PRO A 69 31.71 -5.71 -15.25
N LYS A 70 30.58 -5.07 -14.93
CA LYS A 70 29.25 -5.40 -15.49
C LYS A 70 28.90 -4.61 -16.76
N LEU A 71 29.74 -3.66 -17.18
CA LEU A 71 29.54 -2.91 -18.42
C LEU A 71 30.01 -3.73 -19.63
N ASP A 72 29.10 -3.97 -20.56
CA ASP A 72 29.48 -4.38 -21.92
C ASP A 72 29.50 -3.11 -22.77
N ASP A 73 30.68 -2.47 -22.84
CA ASP A 73 30.91 -1.18 -23.50
C ASP A 73 30.83 -1.35 -25.03
N ALA A 74 30.22 -0.40 -25.75
CA ALA A 74 30.11 -0.49 -27.21
C ALA A 74 31.46 -0.16 -27.86
N ASN A 75 31.81 -0.79 -28.99
CA ASN A 75 33.17 -0.63 -29.56
C ASN A 75 33.47 0.82 -30.00
N ASP A 76 32.47 1.56 -30.48
CA ASP A 76 32.59 2.96 -30.88
C ASP A 76 32.33 3.97 -29.73
N ALA A 77 31.93 3.50 -28.55
CA ALA A 77 31.58 4.38 -27.43
C ALA A 77 32.78 5.23 -26.98
N GLY A 78 32.55 6.51 -26.74
CA GLY A 78 33.65 7.46 -26.46
C GLY A 78 34.58 7.77 -27.65
N GLY A 79 34.37 7.18 -28.82
CA GLY A 79 35.09 7.48 -30.06
C GLY A 79 34.50 8.67 -30.85
N LYS A 80 34.71 8.65 -32.18
CA LYS A 80 34.10 9.62 -33.12
C LYS A 80 32.58 9.40 -33.25
N HIS A 81 32.15 8.14 -33.30
CA HIS A 81 30.77 7.72 -33.50
C HIS A 81 29.95 7.60 -32.21
N SER A 82 30.42 8.23 -31.12
CA SER A 82 29.79 8.14 -29.80
C SER A 82 28.34 8.62 -29.76
N LEU A 83 27.96 9.57 -30.63
CA LEU A 83 26.59 10.09 -30.71
C LEU A 83 25.63 9.10 -31.39
N ASP A 84 26.15 8.24 -32.26
CA ASP A 84 25.41 7.16 -32.90
C ASP A 84 25.25 5.94 -31.96
N CYS A 85 25.96 5.93 -30.83
CA CYS A 85 25.97 4.83 -29.86
C CYS A 85 24.84 4.97 -28.84
N THR A 86 24.17 3.86 -28.56
CA THR A 86 23.08 3.73 -27.58
C THR A 86 23.51 2.84 -26.41
N LEU A 87 23.28 3.30 -25.17
CA LEU A 87 23.47 2.50 -23.96
C LEU A 87 22.15 1.87 -23.53
N ILE A 88 22.05 0.55 -23.56
CA ILE A 88 20.91 -0.19 -23.02
C ILE A 88 21.07 -0.33 -21.50
N LEU A 89 20.17 0.27 -20.73
CA LEU A 89 20.09 0.11 -19.28
C LEU A 89 19.01 -0.92 -18.95
N THR A 90 19.45 -2.07 -18.40
CA THR A 90 18.59 -3.24 -18.22
C THR A 90 18.18 -3.45 -16.76
N GLU A 91 16.97 -3.94 -16.52
CA GLU A 91 16.54 -4.34 -15.17
C GLU A 91 17.20 -5.65 -14.73
N GLY A 92 18.25 -5.55 -13.92
CA GLY A 92 19.00 -6.70 -13.43
C GLY A 92 19.85 -7.42 -14.48
N ASP A 93 20.47 -8.52 -14.05
CA ASP A 93 21.37 -9.34 -14.88
C ASP A 93 20.62 -10.29 -15.85
N SER A 94 19.36 -10.61 -15.54
CA SER A 94 18.44 -11.38 -16.40
C SER A 94 18.16 -10.63 -17.70
N ALA A 95 17.69 -9.38 -17.60
CA ALA A 95 17.47 -8.50 -18.74
C ALA A 95 18.78 -8.20 -19.49
N LYS A 96 19.93 -8.09 -18.79
CA LYS A 96 21.24 -8.00 -19.45
C LYS A 96 21.49 -9.19 -20.38
N SER A 97 21.25 -10.41 -19.90
CA SER A 97 21.48 -11.63 -20.70
C SER A 97 20.59 -11.68 -21.95
N LEU A 98 19.37 -11.16 -21.86
CA LEU A 98 18.48 -10.98 -23.02
C LEU A 98 19.06 -9.96 -24.02
N ALA A 99 19.41 -8.76 -23.55
CA ALA A 99 19.98 -7.70 -24.39
C ALA A 99 21.29 -8.12 -25.09
N VAL A 100 22.20 -8.78 -24.36
CA VAL A 100 23.46 -9.30 -24.90
C VAL A 100 23.24 -10.41 -25.94
N SER A 101 22.13 -11.16 -25.84
CA SER A 101 21.71 -12.11 -26.88
C SER A 101 21.19 -11.40 -28.14
N GLY A 102 20.47 -10.28 -27.95
CA GLY A 102 19.99 -9.39 -29.02
C GLY A 102 21.10 -8.61 -29.75
N LEU A 103 22.20 -8.28 -29.06
CA LEU A 103 23.41 -7.71 -29.70
C LEU A 103 24.01 -8.61 -30.79
N GLY A 104 23.69 -9.91 -30.77
CA GLY A 104 24.05 -10.85 -31.84
C GLY A 104 23.32 -10.61 -33.17
N VAL A 105 22.35 -9.68 -33.21
CA VAL A 105 21.63 -9.23 -34.42
C VAL A 105 22.04 -7.80 -34.80
N ILE A 106 21.98 -6.87 -33.85
CA ILE A 106 22.21 -5.42 -34.12
C ILE A 106 23.69 -4.99 -34.02
N GLY A 107 24.60 -5.89 -33.66
CA GLY A 107 26.03 -5.63 -33.51
C GLY A 107 26.42 -4.99 -32.17
N ARG A 108 27.73 -5.02 -31.88
CA ARG A 108 28.33 -4.48 -30.63
C ARG A 108 28.98 -3.10 -30.80
N ASP A 109 29.03 -2.58 -32.02
CA ASP A 109 29.75 -1.34 -32.28
C ASP A 109 28.99 -0.12 -31.78
N ARG A 110 27.66 -0.12 -31.97
CA ARG A 110 26.75 0.99 -31.61
C ARG A 110 25.88 0.74 -30.38
N TYR A 111 25.96 -0.44 -29.77
CA TYR A 111 25.12 -0.82 -28.64
C TYR A 111 25.95 -1.41 -27.51
N GLY A 112 25.84 -0.82 -26.32
CA GLY A 112 26.41 -1.34 -25.08
C GLY A 112 25.32 -1.63 -24.05
N VAL A 113 25.62 -2.41 -23.03
CA VAL A 113 24.64 -2.87 -22.03
C VAL A 113 25.19 -2.73 -20.62
N PHE A 114 24.39 -2.15 -19.71
CA PHE A 114 24.71 -2.07 -18.29
C PHE A 114 23.48 -2.36 -17.40
N PRO A 115 23.57 -3.30 -16.44
CA PRO A 115 22.45 -3.67 -15.58
C PRO A 115 22.29 -2.74 -14.38
N LEU A 116 21.05 -2.26 -14.20
CA LEU A 116 20.57 -1.64 -12.98
C LEU A 116 20.39 -2.70 -11.89
N ARG A 117 20.49 -2.30 -10.62
CA ARG A 117 20.31 -3.17 -9.45
C ARG A 117 18.87 -3.22 -8.93
N GLY A 118 17.97 -2.46 -9.54
CA GLY A 118 16.58 -2.27 -9.14
C GLY A 118 16.19 -0.79 -9.15
N LYS A 119 15.38 -0.37 -8.18
CA LYS A 119 14.84 0.99 -8.09
C LYS A 119 15.95 2.04 -7.85
N ILE A 120 16.18 2.88 -8.86
CA ILE A 120 17.15 3.99 -8.87
C ILE A 120 16.84 5.00 -7.75
N LEU A 121 17.86 5.63 -7.18
CA LEU A 121 17.70 6.71 -6.20
C LEU A 121 17.05 7.95 -6.84
N ASN A 122 15.86 8.34 -6.35
CA ASN A 122 15.25 9.64 -6.67
C ASN A 122 16.14 10.79 -6.14
N VAL A 123 16.88 11.43 -7.06
CA VAL A 123 17.88 12.47 -6.77
C VAL A 123 17.28 13.82 -6.36
N ARG A 124 16.05 14.15 -6.79
CA ARG A 124 15.48 15.51 -6.77
C ARG A 124 15.47 16.17 -5.39
N GLU A 125 15.24 15.38 -4.35
CA GLU A 125 15.42 15.76 -2.95
C GLU A 125 16.21 14.69 -2.16
N ALA A 126 17.23 14.09 -2.78
CA ALA A 126 18.22 13.28 -2.05
C ALA A 126 19.28 14.19 -1.41
N SER A 127 19.89 13.74 -0.30
CA SER A 127 21.03 14.47 0.26
C SER A 127 22.27 14.31 -0.63
N HIS A 128 23.10 15.35 -0.67
CA HIS A 128 24.35 15.35 -1.42
C HIS A 128 25.23 14.11 -1.13
N LYS A 129 25.30 13.71 0.16
CA LYS A 129 25.98 12.49 0.60
C LYS A 129 25.42 11.23 -0.07
N GLN A 130 24.11 11.04 -0.09
CA GLN A 130 23.46 9.89 -0.73
C GLN A 130 23.74 9.82 -2.24
N ILE A 131 23.74 10.96 -2.94
CA ILE A 131 24.08 11.02 -4.38
C ILE A 131 25.56 10.67 -4.60
N MET A 132 26.46 11.19 -3.76
CA MET A 132 27.89 10.87 -3.84
C MET A 132 28.21 9.41 -3.50
N GLU A 133 27.45 8.77 -2.60
CA GLU A 133 27.67 7.39 -2.15
C GLU A 133 26.96 6.35 -3.03
N ASN A 134 25.93 6.73 -3.79
CA ASN A 134 25.23 5.82 -4.71
C ASN A 134 26.14 5.40 -5.87
N ALA A 135 26.68 4.19 -5.80
CA ALA A 135 27.60 3.66 -6.81
C ALA A 135 26.99 3.47 -8.21
N GLU A 136 25.67 3.29 -8.31
CA GLU A 136 24.96 3.05 -9.57
C GLU A 136 24.85 4.33 -10.42
N ILE A 137 24.39 5.43 -9.83
CA ILE A 137 24.39 6.77 -10.44
C ILE A 137 25.83 7.16 -10.85
N ASN A 138 26.81 6.95 -9.97
CA ASN A 138 28.22 7.23 -10.27
C ASN A 138 28.76 6.36 -11.42
N ASN A 139 28.21 5.17 -11.66
CA ASN A 139 28.58 4.32 -12.79
C ASN A 139 27.93 4.80 -14.08
N ILE A 140 26.61 5.04 -14.11
CA ILE A 140 25.89 5.56 -15.29
C ILE A 140 26.56 6.84 -15.81
N ILE A 141 26.88 7.78 -14.90
CA ILE A 141 27.57 9.03 -15.22
C ILE A 141 28.92 8.79 -15.90
N LYS A 142 29.71 7.83 -15.43
CA LYS A 142 31.02 7.49 -16.02
C LYS A 142 30.90 6.76 -17.36
N ILE A 143 29.91 5.88 -17.51
CA ILE A 143 29.67 5.11 -18.74
C ILE A 143 29.27 6.06 -19.88
N VAL A 144 28.34 6.98 -19.59
CA VAL A 144 27.78 7.93 -20.56
C VAL A 144 28.69 9.16 -20.77
N GLY A 145 29.56 9.49 -19.81
CA GLY A 145 30.41 10.69 -19.88
C GLY A 145 29.70 11.98 -19.43
N LEU A 146 28.72 11.86 -18.54
CA LEU A 146 27.93 12.98 -18.03
C LEU A 146 28.73 13.84 -17.04
N GLN A 147 28.49 15.15 -17.07
CA GLN A 147 29.19 16.13 -16.23
C GLN A 147 28.17 17.01 -15.49
N TYR A 148 28.21 16.99 -14.15
CA TYR A 148 27.45 17.95 -13.35
C TYR A 148 27.88 19.40 -13.66
N LYS A 149 26.94 20.36 -13.57
CA LYS A 149 27.07 21.77 -14.00
C LYS A 149 27.20 22.02 -15.52
N LYS A 150 27.42 20.99 -16.36
CA LYS A 150 27.41 21.17 -17.81
C LYS A 150 25.97 21.14 -18.32
N SER A 151 25.50 22.20 -18.97
CA SER A 151 24.30 22.09 -19.80
C SER A 151 24.63 21.40 -21.11
N TYR A 152 23.64 20.75 -21.69
CA TYR A 152 23.77 20.01 -22.95
C TYR A 152 22.73 20.50 -23.94
N GLU A 153 22.94 21.69 -24.48
CA GLU A 153 22.02 22.40 -25.38
C GLU A 153 22.64 22.59 -26.77
N ASP A 154 23.93 22.95 -26.81
CA ASP A 154 24.69 23.14 -28.04
C ASP A 154 25.26 21.83 -28.59
N PRO A 155 25.49 21.70 -29.92
CA PRO A 155 26.06 20.47 -30.50
C PRO A 155 27.48 20.11 -30.04
N GLU A 156 28.25 21.01 -29.42
CA GLU A 156 29.61 20.72 -28.94
C GLU A 156 29.60 20.05 -27.56
N SER A 157 28.66 20.45 -26.70
CA SER A 157 28.38 19.81 -25.43
C SER A 157 28.08 18.31 -25.61
N LEU A 158 27.24 17.97 -26.60
CA LEU A 158 26.83 16.61 -26.93
C LEU A 158 28.04 15.77 -27.37
N LYS A 159 28.98 16.31 -28.16
CA LYS A 159 30.22 15.60 -28.58
C LYS A 159 31.07 15.08 -27.42
N SER A 160 30.91 15.64 -26.21
CA SER A 160 31.64 15.16 -25.02
C SER A 160 31.09 13.86 -24.42
N LEU A 161 29.86 13.48 -24.76
CA LEU A 161 29.24 12.22 -24.32
C LEU A 161 29.87 11.01 -25.01
N ARG A 162 29.94 9.88 -24.29
CA ARG A 162 30.36 8.57 -24.81
C ARG A 162 29.26 7.83 -25.56
N TYR A 163 28.01 8.15 -25.25
CA TYR A 163 26.77 7.63 -25.84
C TYR A 163 25.84 8.80 -26.15
N GLY A 164 25.24 8.83 -27.34
CA GLY A 164 24.27 9.86 -27.73
C GLY A 164 22.83 9.52 -27.33
N LYS A 165 22.57 8.27 -26.93
CA LYS A 165 21.24 7.79 -26.50
C LYS A 165 21.34 6.80 -25.33
N ILE A 166 20.29 6.76 -24.53
CA ILE A 166 20.04 5.73 -23.52
C ILE A 166 18.70 5.04 -23.85
N MET A 167 18.75 3.72 -23.98
CA MET A 167 17.59 2.86 -24.19
C MET A 167 17.26 2.14 -22.88
N ILE A 168 16.04 2.30 -22.39
CA ILE A 168 15.58 1.70 -21.13
C ILE A 168 14.93 0.34 -21.44
N MET A 169 15.39 -0.72 -20.80
CA MET A 169 14.88 -2.09 -20.97
C MET A 169 14.55 -2.70 -19.60
N THR A 170 13.33 -2.46 -19.15
CA THR A 170 12.78 -3.02 -17.91
C THR A 170 11.92 -4.23 -18.21
N ASP A 171 11.54 -4.98 -17.18
CA ASP A 171 10.42 -5.89 -17.32
C ASP A 171 9.16 -5.07 -17.70
N GLN A 172 8.27 -5.63 -18.52
CA GLN A 172 7.06 -4.94 -18.99
C GLN A 172 5.95 -5.05 -17.91
N ASP A 173 6.32 -4.65 -16.69
CA ASP A 173 5.49 -4.59 -15.50
C ASP A 173 5.53 -3.18 -14.89
N GLN A 174 4.76 -3.00 -13.83
CA GLN A 174 4.59 -1.70 -13.17
C GLN A 174 5.85 -1.21 -12.43
N ASP A 175 6.64 -2.11 -11.84
CA ASP A 175 7.90 -1.71 -11.19
C ASP A 175 8.96 -1.33 -12.24
N GLY A 176 8.93 -1.95 -13.41
CA GLY A 176 9.64 -1.51 -14.61
C GLY A 176 9.26 -0.09 -15.02
N SER A 177 7.96 0.22 -15.15
CA SER A 177 7.47 1.59 -15.39
C SER A 177 8.00 2.60 -14.36
N HIS A 178 8.11 2.21 -13.09
CA HIS A 178 8.70 3.07 -12.06
C HIS A 178 10.22 3.26 -12.24
N ILE A 179 10.96 2.25 -12.69
CA ILE A 179 12.38 2.38 -13.02
C ILE A 179 12.59 3.31 -14.24
N LYS A 180 11.77 3.18 -15.29
CA LYS A 180 11.74 4.15 -16.42
C LYS A 180 11.56 5.57 -15.91
N GLY A 181 10.53 5.80 -15.07
CA GLY A 181 10.22 7.11 -14.51
C GLY A 181 11.31 7.68 -13.60
N LEU A 182 11.94 6.86 -12.76
CA LEU A 182 13.06 7.26 -11.91
C LEU A 182 14.29 7.67 -12.74
N LEU A 183 14.56 6.99 -13.85
CA LEU A 183 15.64 7.32 -14.78
C LEU A 183 15.35 8.60 -15.57
N ILE A 184 14.10 8.78 -16.04
CA ILE A 184 13.62 10.04 -16.63
C ILE A 184 13.81 11.20 -15.64
N ASN A 185 13.39 11.05 -14.38
CA ASN A 185 13.58 12.05 -13.33
C ASN A 185 15.06 12.29 -12.97
N PHE A 186 15.92 11.27 -13.07
CA PHE A 186 17.36 11.42 -12.86
C PHE A 186 18.01 12.28 -13.96
N ILE A 187 17.63 12.12 -15.23
CA ILE A 187 18.11 12.98 -16.32
C ILE A 187 17.45 14.36 -16.22
N HIS A 188 16.13 14.44 -16.05
CA HIS A 188 15.37 15.68 -15.89
C HIS A 188 15.97 16.62 -14.84
N HIS A 189 16.25 16.11 -13.64
CA HIS A 189 16.71 16.93 -12.53
C HIS A 189 18.13 17.48 -12.71
N ASN A 190 19.00 16.75 -13.43
CA ASN A 190 20.42 17.09 -13.56
C ASN A 190 20.78 17.75 -14.90
N TRP A 191 20.09 17.38 -15.98
CA TRP A 191 20.38 17.77 -17.37
C TRP A 191 19.07 17.84 -18.19
N PRO A 192 18.11 18.74 -17.86
CA PRO A 192 16.81 18.79 -18.50
C PRO A 192 16.87 19.05 -20.02
N SER A 193 17.94 19.69 -20.51
CA SER A 193 18.18 19.92 -21.94
C SER A 193 18.28 18.61 -22.74
N LEU A 194 18.86 17.53 -22.18
CA LEU A 194 19.02 16.25 -22.87
C LEU A 194 17.68 15.64 -23.32
N LEU A 195 16.61 15.83 -22.55
CA LEU A 195 15.28 15.33 -22.89
C LEU A 195 14.73 15.93 -24.19
N LYS A 196 15.17 17.15 -24.55
CA LYS A 196 14.78 17.87 -25.77
C LYS A 196 15.49 17.35 -27.02
N HIS A 197 16.55 16.56 -26.87
CA HIS A 197 17.35 16.00 -27.96
C HIS A 197 16.97 14.54 -28.32
N GLY A 198 15.89 13.99 -27.75
CA GLY A 198 15.52 12.58 -27.97
C GLY A 198 16.54 11.59 -27.37
N PHE A 199 17.16 11.99 -26.26
CA PHE A 199 18.24 11.26 -25.60
C PHE A 199 17.77 9.97 -24.90
N LEU A 200 16.48 9.87 -24.56
CA LEU A 200 15.88 8.70 -23.92
C LEU A 200 14.95 7.96 -24.87
N GLU A 201 15.07 6.65 -24.88
CA GLU A 201 14.24 5.70 -25.61
C GLU A 201 13.90 4.53 -24.68
N GLU A 202 12.89 3.74 -25.01
CA GLU A 202 12.61 2.46 -24.35
C GLU A 202 12.57 1.31 -25.36
N PHE A 203 12.78 0.10 -24.85
CA PHE A 203 12.59 -1.16 -25.57
C PHE A 203 11.49 -1.96 -24.84
N ILE A 204 10.30 -2.02 -25.44
CA ILE A 204 9.17 -2.79 -24.90
C ILE A 204 9.24 -4.25 -25.37
N THR A 205 8.64 -5.15 -24.60
CA THR A 205 8.43 -6.57 -24.98
C THR A 205 6.99 -6.98 -24.76
N PRO A 206 6.45 -7.97 -25.51
CA PRO A 206 5.06 -8.40 -25.35
C PRO A 206 4.81 -9.04 -23.97
N ILE A 207 3.71 -8.66 -23.33
CA ILE A 207 3.25 -9.18 -22.03
C ILE A 207 2.59 -10.55 -22.19
N VAL A 208 1.92 -10.78 -23.32
CA VAL A 208 1.20 -12.04 -23.59
C VAL A 208 1.51 -12.52 -24.99
N LYS A 209 1.76 -13.83 -25.14
CA LYS A 209 1.71 -14.51 -26.43
C LYS A 209 0.59 -15.55 -26.46
N ALA A 210 -0.25 -15.50 -27.49
CA ALA A 210 -1.19 -16.57 -27.82
C ALA A 210 -0.64 -17.36 -29.01
N SER A 211 -0.47 -18.67 -28.84
CA SER A 211 0.10 -19.56 -29.86
C SER A 211 -0.89 -20.66 -30.26
N LYS A 212 -1.03 -20.92 -31.56
CA LYS A 212 -1.88 -21.99 -32.11
C LYS A 212 -1.29 -22.52 -33.41
N ASN A 213 -0.92 -23.80 -33.43
CA ASN A 213 -0.25 -24.47 -34.54
C ASN A 213 1.07 -23.77 -34.97
N LYS A 214 1.02 -22.91 -36.00
CA LYS A 214 2.14 -22.09 -36.49
C LYS A 214 1.86 -20.57 -36.42
N GLN A 215 0.74 -20.17 -35.85
CA GLN A 215 0.39 -18.77 -35.62
C GLN A 215 0.76 -18.38 -34.20
N GLU A 216 1.50 -17.27 -34.06
CA GLU A 216 1.83 -16.65 -32.78
C GLU A 216 1.37 -15.19 -32.84
N LEU A 217 0.54 -14.78 -31.87
CA LEU A 217 0.09 -13.41 -31.68
C LEU A 217 0.74 -12.87 -30.40
N SER A 218 1.30 -11.67 -30.46
CA SER A 218 2.04 -11.05 -29.35
C SER A 218 1.40 -9.71 -28.99
N PHE A 219 0.94 -9.60 -27.74
CA PHE A 219 0.21 -8.44 -27.21
C PHE A 219 1.11 -7.69 -26.21
N TYR A 220 1.08 -6.36 -26.27
CA TYR A 220 1.96 -5.45 -25.53
C TYR A 220 1.24 -4.74 -24.37
N SER A 221 -0.08 -4.90 -24.27
CA SER A 221 -0.87 -4.55 -23.09
C SER A 221 -1.86 -5.67 -22.72
N ILE A 222 -2.37 -5.67 -21.48
CA ILE A 222 -3.44 -6.59 -21.07
C ILE A 222 -4.79 -6.24 -21.72
N PRO A 223 -5.23 -4.97 -21.81
CA PRO A 223 -6.48 -4.62 -22.49
C PRO A 223 -6.54 -5.03 -23.97
N GLU A 224 -5.44 -4.91 -24.71
CA GLU A 224 -5.31 -5.40 -26.10
C GLU A 224 -5.55 -6.91 -26.21
N PHE A 225 -5.06 -7.68 -25.24
CA PHE A 225 -5.27 -9.13 -25.15
C PHE A 225 -6.70 -9.49 -24.67
N ASP A 226 -7.30 -8.68 -23.81
CA ASP A 226 -8.68 -8.85 -23.35
C ASP A 226 -9.70 -8.54 -24.46
N GLU A 227 -9.47 -7.49 -25.24
CA GLU A 227 -10.21 -7.16 -26.46
C GLU A 227 -10.13 -8.31 -27.48
N TRP A 228 -8.93 -8.81 -27.75
CA TRP A 228 -8.74 -9.99 -28.60
C TRP A 228 -9.49 -11.24 -28.09
N LYS A 229 -9.48 -11.51 -26.78
CA LYS A 229 -10.26 -12.61 -26.18
C LYS A 229 -11.77 -12.42 -26.36
N LYS A 230 -12.28 -11.20 -26.18
CA LYS A 230 -13.71 -10.88 -26.33
C LYS A 230 -14.21 -11.10 -27.76
N HIS A 231 -13.38 -10.82 -28.77
CA HIS A 231 -13.72 -11.04 -30.19
C HIS A 231 -13.41 -12.45 -30.73
N MET A 232 -12.81 -13.35 -29.93
CA MET A 232 -12.35 -14.67 -30.38
C MET A 232 -13.14 -15.81 -29.71
N GLU A 233 -14.21 -16.27 -30.35
CA GLU A 233 -15.08 -17.38 -29.86
C GLU A 233 -14.28 -18.61 -29.41
N ASN A 234 -13.26 -18.98 -30.20
CA ASN A 234 -12.44 -20.18 -29.98
C ASN A 234 -11.11 -19.89 -29.25
N HIS A 235 -11.06 -18.87 -28.37
CA HIS A 235 -9.86 -18.52 -27.59
C HIS A 235 -9.32 -19.69 -26.75
N LYS A 236 -10.19 -20.59 -26.24
CA LYS A 236 -9.79 -21.78 -25.46
C LYS A 236 -8.92 -22.79 -26.23
N ALA A 237 -8.87 -22.69 -27.56
CA ALA A 237 -8.02 -23.52 -28.42
C ALA A 237 -6.64 -22.88 -28.70
N TRP A 238 -6.28 -21.78 -28.04
CA TRP A 238 -4.96 -21.14 -28.11
C TRP A 238 -4.17 -21.38 -26.82
N LYS A 239 -2.87 -21.67 -26.95
CA LYS A 239 -1.95 -21.72 -25.82
C LYS A 239 -1.49 -20.30 -25.49
N ILE A 240 -2.09 -19.74 -24.45
CA ILE A 240 -1.72 -18.45 -23.86
C ILE A 240 -0.48 -18.66 -22.96
N LYS A 241 0.54 -17.80 -23.10
CA LYS A 241 1.68 -17.69 -22.17
C LYS A 241 1.87 -16.21 -21.82
N TYR A 242 1.92 -15.92 -20.52
CA TYR A 242 2.25 -14.60 -19.98
C TYR A 242 3.77 -14.47 -19.80
N TYR A 243 4.30 -13.27 -20.05
CA TYR A 243 5.71 -12.92 -20.06
C TYR A 243 5.95 -11.82 -19.01
N LYS A 244 6.02 -12.24 -17.75
CA LYS A 244 6.02 -11.33 -16.58
C LYS A 244 7.37 -10.69 -16.27
N GLY A 245 8.44 -11.15 -16.92
CA GLY A 245 9.75 -10.52 -16.88
C GLY A 245 10.65 -11.00 -18.01
N LEU A 246 11.62 -10.20 -18.42
CA LEU A 246 12.45 -10.37 -19.62
C LEU A 246 13.20 -11.72 -19.65
N GLY A 247 13.56 -12.26 -18.49
CA GLY A 247 14.15 -13.60 -18.36
C GLY A 247 13.22 -14.77 -18.77
N THR A 248 11.93 -14.50 -19.04
CA THR A 248 10.93 -15.46 -19.53
C THR A 248 11.01 -15.68 -21.04
N SER A 249 11.69 -14.77 -21.76
CA SER A 249 11.93 -14.86 -23.20
C SER A 249 13.21 -15.62 -23.49
N THR A 250 13.15 -16.53 -24.45
CA THR A 250 14.30 -17.31 -24.90
C THR A 250 15.29 -16.47 -25.70
N ALA A 251 16.55 -16.92 -25.81
CA ALA A 251 17.55 -16.29 -26.68
C ALA A 251 17.23 -16.36 -28.20
N LYS A 252 16.19 -17.12 -28.60
CA LYS A 252 15.59 -17.06 -29.95
C LYS A 252 14.68 -15.85 -30.06
N GLU A 253 13.72 -15.73 -29.15
CA GLU A 253 12.78 -14.60 -29.08
C GLU A 253 13.51 -13.26 -28.91
N ALA A 254 14.60 -13.23 -28.12
CA ALA A 254 15.48 -12.07 -28.01
C ALA A 254 16.00 -11.56 -29.36
N LYS A 255 16.37 -12.47 -30.27
CA LYS A 255 16.87 -12.13 -31.60
C LYS A 255 15.74 -11.70 -32.54
N GLU A 256 14.54 -12.24 -32.35
CA GLU A 256 13.34 -11.84 -33.09
C GLU A 256 12.91 -10.42 -32.71
N TYR A 257 12.86 -10.09 -31.42
CA TYR A 257 12.59 -8.73 -30.94
C TYR A 257 13.63 -7.71 -31.45
N PHE A 258 14.91 -8.07 -31.44
CA PHE A 258 16.00 -7.21 -31.91
C PHE A 258 16.11 -7.11 -33.44
N ALA A 259 15.53 -8.06 -34.18
CA ALA A 259 15.37 -7.95 -35.64
C ALA A 259 14.23 -6.98 -36.00
N ASP A 260 13.11 -7.02 -35.28
CA ASP A 260 12.00 -6.07 -35.38
C ASP A 260 12.17 -4.87 -34.43
N MET A 261 13.37 -4.27 -34.43
CA MET A 261 13.72 -3.15 -33.55
C MET A 261 12.74 -1.97 -33.68
N GLU A 262 12.18 -1.72 -34.87
CA GLU A 262 11.27 -0.60 -35.13
C GLU A 262 9.90 -0.75 -34.44
N ARG A 263 9.45 -1.98 -34.12
CA ARG A 263 8.25 -2.22 -33.30
C ARG A 263 8.53 -2.15 -31.80
N HIS A 264 9.72 -2.55 -31.38
CA HIS A 264 10.08 -2.67 -29.96
C HIS A 264 10.67 -1.37 -29.38
N ARG A 265 11.24 -0.51 -30.23
CA ARG A 265 11.80 0.80 -29.87
C ARG A 265 10.74 1.89 -29.85
N ILE A 266 10.62 2.60 -28.72
CA ILE A 266 9.80 3.81 -28.62
C ILE A 266 10.68 4.96 -28.13
N LEU A 267 10.58 6.13 -28.78
CA LEU A 267 11.36 7.30 -28.43
C LEU A 267 10.57 8.21 -27.48
N PHE A 268 11.18 8.61 -26.36
CA PHE A 268 10.57 9.63 -25.52
C PHE A 268 10.73 11.00 -26.18
N ARG A 269 9.63 11.75 -26.28
CA ARG A 269 9.57 13.07 -26.90
C ARG A 269 9.22 14.12 -25.86
N TYR A 270 10.09 15.10 -25.69
CA TYR A 270 9.71 16.36 -25.05
C TYR A 270 8.75 17.13 -25.98
N ALA A 271 7.58 17.51 -25.47
CA ALA A 271 6.54 18.28 -26.15
C ALA A 271 6.47 19.72 -25.64
N GLY A 272 6.58 19.93 -24.32
CA GLY A 272 6.36 21.24 -23.70
C GLY A 272 6.55 21.24 -22.17
N PRO A 273 6.30 22.37 -21.49
CA PRO A 273 6.47 22.51 -20.04
C PRO A 273 5.54 21.60 -19.21
N GLU A 274 4.50 21.03 -19.81
CA GLU A 274 3.67 19.97 -19.22
C GLU A 274 4.47 18.71 -18.87
N ASP A 275 5.52 18.38 -19.63
CA ASP A 275 6.45 17.29 -19.30
C ASP A 275 7.23 17.59 -18.01
N ASP A 276 7.76 18.82 -17.88
CA ASP A 276 8.46 19.29 -16.69
C ASP A 276 7.54 19.25 -15.45
N ALA A 277 6.28 19.65 -15.63
CA ALA A 277 5.26 19.61 -14.60
C ALA A 277 4.91 18.17 -14.18
N ALA A 278 4.68 17.26 -15.14
CA ALA A 278 4.33 15.86 -14.90
C ALA A 278 5.45 15.08 -14.19
N ILE A 279 6.70 15.23 -14.64
CA ILE A 279 7.87 14.60 -13.98
C ILE A 279 8.05 15.16 -12.56
N THR A 280 7.80 16.47 -12.36
CA THR A 280 7.88 17.11 -11.04
C THR A 280 6.74 16.68 -10.10
N LEU A 281 5.52 16.53 -10.63
CA LEU A 281 4.36 15.97 -9.93
C LEU A 281 4.67 14.56 -9.42
N ALA A 282 5.15 13.67 -10.28
CA ALA A 282 5.45 12.29 -9.91
C ALA A 282 6.55 12.19 -8.84
N PHE A 283 7.67 12.91 -9.00
CA PHE A 283 8.89 12.63 -8.23
C PHE A 283 9.26 13.63 -7.14
N SER A 284 8.67 14.84 -7.07
CA SER A 284 9.01 15.77 -5.98
C SER A 284 8.41 15.35 -4.64
N LYS A 285 9.24 15.35 -3.59
CA LYS A 285 8.79 15.17 -2.19
C LYS A 285 7.93 16.32 -1.67
N LYS A 286 7.80 17.43 -2.40
CA LYS A 286 6.88 18.55 -2.08
C LYS A 286 5.47 18.35 -2.65
N LYS A 287 5.35 17.66 -3.78
CA LYS A 287 4.09 17.44 -4.54
C LYS A 287 3.26 16.26 -4.01
N ILE A 288 3.18 16.10 -2.69
CA ILE A 288 2.49 14.94 -2.07
C ILE A 288 0.98 15.06 -2.19
N ASP A 289 0.41 16.24 -1.94
CA ASP A 289 -1.03 16.44 -1.99
C ASP A 289 -1.55 16.49 -3.44
N ASP A 290 -0.81 17.12 -4.35
CA ASP A 290 -1.06 17.06 -5.80
C ASP A 290 -1.13 15.62 -6.32
N ARG A 291 -0.25 14.71 -5.83
CA ARG A 291 -0.31 13.28 -6.21
C ARG A 291 -1.54 12.55 -5.67
N LYS A 292 -2.14 12.99 -4.56
CA LYS A 292 -3.39 12.42 -4.05
C LYS A 292 -4.55 12.81 -4.94
N GLU A 293 -4.62 14.08 -5.36
CA GLU A 293 -5.62 14.58 -6.30
C GLU A 293 -5.50 13.84 -7.65
N TRP A 294 -4.29 13.80 -8.20
CA TRP A 294 -3.95 13.05 -9.42
C TRP A 294 -4.43 11.59 -9.40
N LEU A 295 -4.12 10.85 -8.32
CA LEU A 295 -4.53 9.46 -8.19
C LEU A 295 -6.00 9.28 -7.80
N THR A 296 -6.61 10.25 -7.09
CA THR A 296 -8.07 10.25 -6.81
C THR A 296 -8.85 10.39 -8.11
N ASN A 297 -8.43 11.30 -8.99
CA ASN A 297 -9.03 11.49 -10.30
C ASN A 297 -8.91 10.21 -11.15
N PHE A 298 -7.76 9.53 -11.11
CA PHE A 298 -7.57 8.23 -11.77
C PHE A 298 -8.46 7.11 -11.20
N MET A 299 -8.57 6.99 -9.87
CA MET A 299 -9.44 5.98 -9.24
C MET A 299 -10.91 6.22 -9.56
N GLU A 300 -11.36 7.48 -9.57
CA GLU A 300 -12.74 7.83 -9.93
C GLU A 300 -13.02 7.58 -11.43
N ASP A 301 -12.12 8.00 -12.32
CA ASP A 301 -12.22 7.72 -13.76
C ASP A 301 -12.25 6.19 -14.05
N ARG A 302 -11.40 5.41 -13.36
CA ARG A 302 -11.42 3.94 -13.42
C ARG A 302 -12.72 3.33 -12.86
N ARG A 303 -13.24 3.87 -11.76
CA ARG A 303 -14.55 3.49 -11.17
C ARG A 303 -15.69 3.75 -12.17
N GLN A 304 -15.74 4.94 -12.76
CA GLN A 304 -16.79 5.31 -13.73
C GLN A 304 -16.71 4.43 -14.99
N ARG A 305 -15.52 4.15 -15.54
CA ARG A 305 -15.38 3.20 -16.66
C ARG A 305 -15.87 1.80 -16.30
N ARG A 306 -15.52 1.28 -15.11
CA ARG A 306 -16.02 -0.02 -14.62
C ARG A 306 -17.54 -0.04 -14.49
N LEU A 307 -18.17 1.02 -13.97
CA LEU A 307 -19.63 1.12 -13.84
C LEU A 307 -20.35 1.22 -15.19
N HIS A 308 -19.70 1.80 -16.21
CA HIS A 308 -20.26 1.92 -17.56
C HIS A 308 -19.81 0.81 -18.54
N GLY A 309 -19.06 -0.19 -18.08
CA GLY A 309 -18.54 -1.28 -18.94
C GLY A 309 -17.53 -0.83 -20.01
N LEU A 310 -16.94 0.36 -19.86
CA LEU A 310 -16.01 0.94 -20.84
C LEU A 310 -14.60 0.33 -20.69
N PRO A 311 -13.86 0.12 -21.80
CA PRO A 311 -12.50 -0.41 -21.75
C PRO A 311 -11.53 0.56 -21.04
N GLU A 312 -10.54 0.01 -20.33
CA GLU A 312 -9.42 0.80 -19.79
C GLU A 312 -8.53 1.31 -20.95
N GLN A 313 -8.03 2.54 -20.85
CA GLN A 313 -7.10 3.10 -21.84
C GLN A 313 -5.72 2.44 -21.72
N PHE A 314 -5.09 2.12 -22.84
CA PHE A 314 -3.76 1.49 -22.89
C PHE A 314 -2.81 2.23 -23.84
N LEU A 315 -1.50 2.10 -23.57
CA LEU A 315 -0.41 2.51 -24.47
C LEU A 315 0.04 1.35 -25.37
N TYR A 316 0.98 1.63 -26.26
CA TYR A 316 1.71 0.62 -27.06
C TYR A 316 0.92 -0.10 -28.16
N GLY A 317 -0.22 0.45 -28.57
CA GLY A 317 -0.90 0.07 -29.82
C GLY A 317 0.04 0.11 -31.04
N THR A 318 -0.32 -0.58 -32.11
CA THR A 318 0.55 -0.91 -33.26
C THR A 318 1.25 0.28 -33.93
N ALA A 319 0.64 1.47 -33.92
CA ALA A 319 1.19 2.68 -34.52
C ALA A 319 2.13 3.51 -33.60
N THR A 320 2.34 3.10 -32.35
CA THR A 320 3.08 3.89 -31.35
C THR A 320 4.59 3.85 -31.61
N LYS A 321 5.19 4.97 -32.04
CA LYS A 321 6.66 5.13 -32.20
C LYS A 321 7.29 6.15 -31.25
N HIS A 322 6.49 7.07 -30.71
CA HIS A 322 6.92 8.13 -29.80
C HIS A 322 5.94 8.22 -28.63
N LEU A 323 6.44 8.58 -27.45
CA LEU A 323 5.65 8.76 -26.23
C LEU A 323 6.07 10.09 -25.57
N THR A 324 5.12 10.96 -25.19
CA THR A 324 5.46 12.17 -24.43
C THR A 324 5.75 11.82 -22.97
N TYR A 325 6.54 12.62 -22.26
CA TYR A 325 6.76 12.36 -20.84
C TYR A 325 5.46 12.56 -20.04
N ASN A 326 4.63 13.53 -20.42
CA ASN A 326 3.29 13.73 -19.86
C ASN A 326 2.37 12.51 -20.07
N ASP A 327 2.32 11.92 -21.25
CA ASP A 327 1.57 10.67 -21.50
C ASP A 327 2.13 9.51 -20.67
N PHE A 328 3.45 9.31 -20.68
CA PHE A 328 4.12 8.28 -19.89
C PHE A 328 3.77 8.38 -18.39
N ILE A 329 3.85 9.58 -17.81
CA ILE A 329 3.51 9.79 -16.41
C ILE A 329 2.02 9.47 -16.16
N ASN A 330 1.11 10.05 -16.97
CA ASN A 330 -0.34 10.00 -16.71
C ASN A 330 -1.05 8.73 -17.21
N LYS A 331 -0.40 7.88 -18.01
CA LYS A 331 -1.00 6.65 -18.57
C LYS A 331 -0.22 5.36 -18.22
N GLU A 332 1.05 5.45 -17.82
CA GLU A 332 1.85 4.28 -17.42
C GLU A 332 2.30 4.37 -15.95
N LEU A 333 3.01 5.42 -15.56
CA LEU A 333 3.50 5.57 -14.17
C LEU A 333 2.36 5.72 -13.16
N ILE A 334 1.19 6.20 -13.59
CA ILE A 334 -0.02 6.24 -12.76
C ILE A 334 -0.51 4.83 -12.37
N LEU A 335 -0.35 3.83 -13.26
CA LEU A 335 -0.75 2.45 -13.02
C LEU A 335 0.12 1.81 -11.93
N PHE A 336 1.43 2.05 -12.01
CA PHE A 336 2.36 1.76 -10.91
C PHE A 336 1.94 2.48 -9.64
N SER A 337 1.71 3.80 -9.72
CA SER A 337 1.43 4.62 -8.53
C SER A 337 0.15 4.19 -7.82
N ASN A 338 -0.88 3.76 -8.56
CA ASN A 338 -2.08 3.14 -8.03
C ASN A 338 -1.79 1.76 -7.41
N SER A 339 -1.17 0.85 -8.15
CA SER A 339 -0.97 -0.53 -7.69
C SER A 339 0.07 -0.65 -6.57
N ASP A 340 0.97 0.33 -6.47
CA ASP A 340 1.87 0.53 -5.33
C ASP A 340 1.11 0.94 -4.06
N ASN A 341 -0.05 1.61 -4.18
CA ASN A 341 -0.99 1.74 -3.07
C ASN A 341 -1.76 0.42 -2.86
N GLU A 342 -2.33 -0.22 -3.89
CA GLU A 342 -3.11 -1.48 -3.78
C GLU A 342 -2.34 -2.58 -3.01
N ARG A 343 -1.03 -2.69 -3.23
CA ARG A 343 -0.16 -3.66 -2.51
C ARG A 343 0.35 -3.18 -1.14
N SER A 344 0.34 -1.87 -0.87
CA SER A 344 0.97 -1.29 0.33
C SER A 344 -0.01 -0.83 1.40
N ILE A 345 -1.23 -0.45 1.03
CA ILE A 345 -2.32 -0.02 1.91
C ILE A 345 -3.37 -1.14 1.94
N PRO A 346 -3.82 -1.60 3.13
CA PRO A 346 -4.80 -2.68 3.21
C PRO A 346 -6.24 -2.20 2.94
N SER A 347 -7.14 -3.16 2.72
CA SER A 347 -8.58 -2.92 2.75
C SER A 347 -9.07 -2.69 4.17
N LEU A 348 -10.12 -1.88 4.33
CA LEU A 348 -10.88 -1.76 5.57
C LEU A 348 -11.52 -3.09 6.00
N VAL A 349 -11.92 -3.94 5.04
CA VAL A 349 -12.80 -5.07 5.33
C VAL A 349 -12.08 -6.19 6.10
N ASP A 350 -10.90 -6.62 5.62
CA ASP A 350 -10.09 -7.66 6.29
C ASP A 350 -8.80 -7.14 6.95
N GLY A 351 -8.43 -5.87 6.73
CA GLY A 351 -7.15 -5.33 7.19
C GLY A 351 -5.92 -5.90 6.46
N LEU A 352 -6.12 -6.68 5.40
CA LEU A 352 -5.04 -7.34 4.67
C LEU A 352 -4.64 -6.57 3.42
N LYS A 353 -3.35 -6.68 3.09
CA LYS A 353 -2.79 -6.37 1.77
C LYS A 353 -2.90 -7.61 0.88
N PRO A 354 -2.93 -7.48 -0.47
CA PRO A 354 -3.01 -8.61 -1.40
C PRO A 354 -2.04 -9.77 -1.09
N GLY A 355 -0.77 -9.48 -0.80
CA GLY A 355 0.21 -10.51 -0.43
C GLY A 355 -0.13 -11.29 0.86
N GLN A 356 -0.74 -10.64 1.86
CA GLN A 356 -1.23 -11.31 3.08
C GLN A 356 -2.49 -12.13 2.80
N ARG A 357 -3.38 -11.61 1.95
CA ARG A 357 -4.61 -12.27 1.51
C ARG A 357 -4.32 -13.55 0.71
N LYS A 358 -3.36 -13.49 -0.21
CA LYS A 358 -2.81 -14.64 -0.97
C LYS A 358 -2.26 -15.74 -0.05
N VAL A 359 -1.50 -15.36 0.99
CA VAL A 359 -1.02 -16.31 2.01
C VAL A 359 -2.20 -17.00 2.71
N LEU A 360 -3.16 -16.23 3.24
CA LEU A 360 -4.29 -16.77 3.99
C LEU A 360 -5.21 -17.64 3.13
N PHE A 361 -5.51 -17.21 1.90
CA PHE A 361 -6.24 -17.97 0.89
C PHE A 361 -5.62 -19.34 0.62
N THR A 362 -4.31 -19.40 0.38
CA THR A 362 -3.62 -20.68 0.16
C THR A 362 -3.64 -21.57 1.41
N CYS A 363 -3.52 -20.99 2.61
CA CYS A 363 -3.66 -21.76 3.86
C CYS A 363 -5.08 -22.35 4.01
N PHE A 364 -6.12 -21.56 3.69
CA PHE A 364 -7.51 -22.02 3.69
C PHE A 364 -7.81 -23.07 2.60
N LYS A 365 -7.21 -22.92 1.41
CA LYS A 365 -7.35 -23.83 0.24
C LYS A 365 -6.62 -25.15 0.45
N ARG A 366 -5.49 -25.16 1.16
CA ARG A 366 -4.74 -26.37 1.56
C ARG A 366 -5.32 -27.07 2.79
N ASN A 367 -5.85 -26.30 3.76
CA ASN A 367 -6.48 -26.81 4.99
C ASN A 367 -5.55 -27.73 5.82
N ASP A 368 -4.23 -27.45 5.82
CA ASP A 368 -3.21 -28.27 6.48
C ASP A 368 -3.52 -28.51 7.97
N LYS A 369 -3.41 -29.78 8.41
CA LYS A 369 -3.64 -30.21 9.81
C LYS A 369 -2.34 -30.48 10.58
N ARG A 370 -1.20 -30.13 10.00
CA ARG A 370 0.15 -30.23 10.56
C ARG A 370 0.94 -29.01 10.10
N GLU A 371 2.03 -28.70 10.79
CA GLU A 371 2.90 -27.57 10.49
C GLU A 371 3.69 -27.75 9.18
N VAL A 372 3.85 -26.65 8.45
CA VAL A 372 4.49 -26.59 7.13
C VAL A 372 5.65 -25.60 7.20
N LYS A 373 6.81 -25.93 6.60
CA LYS A 373 7.96 -25.01 6.56
C LYS A 373 7.59 -23.72 5.83
N VAL A 374 7.96 -22.56 6.37
CA VAL A 374 7.61 -21.25 5.80
C VAL A 374 8.09 -21.12 4.35
N ALA A 375 9.29 -21.59 4.02
CA ALA A 375 9.80 -21.60 2.65
C ALA A 375 8.96 -22.49 1.69
N GLN A 376 8.45 -23.64 2.17
CA GLN A 376 7.59 -24.53 1.37
C GLN A 376 6.19 -23.93 1.19
N LEU A 377 5.65 -23.30 2.23
CA LEU A 377 4.37 -22.59 2.16
C LEU A 377 4.47 -21.42 1.17
N ALA A 378 5.55 -20.64 1.18
CA ALA A 378 5.75 -19.52 0.26
C ALA A 378 5.70 -19.95 -1.23
N GLY A 379 6.36 -21.06 -1.59
CA GLY A 379 6.29 -21.61 -2.95
C GLY A 379 4.86 -22.03 -3.34
N SER A 380 4.14 -22.75 -2.46
CA SER A 380 2.72 -23.06 -2.69
C SER A 380 1.83 -21.83 -2.74
N VAL A 381 2.14 -20.75 -2.02
CA VAL A 381 1.41 -19.48 -2.13
C VAL A 381 1.64 -18.88 -3.52
N ALA A 382 2.90 -18.85 -3.99
CA ALA A 382 3.21 -18.32 -5.31
C ALA A 382 2.48 -19.06 -6.44
N GLU A 383 2.47 -20.40 -6.39
CA GLU A 383 1.73 -21.26 -7.32
C GLU A 383 0.20 -21.10 -7.19
N MET A 384 -0.37 -21.39 -6.00
CA MET A 384 -1.83 -21.56 -5.84
C MET A 384 -2.62 -20.25 -5.88
N SER A 385 -1.94 -19.11 -5.72
CA SER A 385 -2.53 -17.76 -5.73
C SER A 385 -1.96 -16.83 -6.82
N ALA A 386 -1.10 -17.35 -7.71
CA ALA A 386 -0.45 -16.59 -8.78
C ALA A 386 0.19 -15.28 -8.24
N TYR A 387 1.28 -15.40 -7.49
CA TYR A 387 2.02 -14.24 -6.96
C TYR A 387 3.28 -13.98 -7.79
N HIS A 388 3.31 -12.83 -8.47
CA HIS A 388 4.32 -12.56 -9.52
C HIS A 388 5.61 -11.92 -9.01
N HIS A 389 5.69 -11.55 -7.73
CA HIS A 389 6.92 -10.99 -7.13
C HIS A 389 7.75 -12.08 -6.44
N GLY A 390 9.03 -11.81 -6.15
CA GLY A 390 9.94 -12.81 -5.57
C GLY A 390 9.50 -13.36 -4.20
N GLU A 391 9.60 -14.69 -4.03
CA GLU A 391 9.12 -15.43 -2.85
C GLU A 391 9.65 -14.93 -1.50
N GLN A 392 10.82 -14.28 -1.46
CA GLN A 392 11.38 -13.72 -0.23
C GLN A 392 10.42 -12.70 0.43
N ALA A 393 9.65 -11.97 -0.37
CA ALA A 393 8.60 -11.08 0.13
C ALA A 393 7.42 -11.86 0.75
N LEU A 394 7.03 -13.01 0.17
CA LEU A 394 6.02 -13.91 0.76
C LEU A 394 6.53 -14.54 2.05
N MET A 395 7.77 -15.02 2.09
CA MET A 395 8.36 -15.61 3.30
C MET A 395 8.36 -14.62 4.47
N MET A 396 8.75 -13.36 4.23
CA MET A 396 8.64 -12.30 5.25
C MET A 396 7.18 -11.95 5.59
N THR A 397 6.26 -12.01 4.62
CA THR A 397 4.83 -11.78 4.87
C THR A 397 4.22 -12.87 5.77
N ILE A 398 4.59 -14.14 5.55
CA ILE A 398 4.19 -15.28 6.40
C ILE A 398 4.76 -15.11 7.81
N VAL A 399 6.03 -14.73 7.95
CA VAL A 399 6.65 -14.45 9.27
C VAL A 399 5.90 -13.34 10.01
N ASN A 400 5.63 -12.21 9.34
CA ASN A 400 4.92 -11.08 9.94
C ASN A 400 3.47 -11.42 10.35
N LEU A 401 2.80 -12.34 9.65
CA LEU A 401 1.44 -12.83 10.00
C LEU A 401 1.43 -13.80 11.19
N ALA A 402 2.58 -14.38 11.55
CA ALA A 402 2.72 -15.34 12.65
C ALA A 402 3.28 -14.72 13.95
N GLN A 403 4.02 -13.61 13.86
CA GLN A 403 4.66 -12.96 15.01
C GLN A 403 3.66 -12.52 16.09
N ASN A 404 3.87 -12.97 17.34
CA ASN A 404 2.99 -12.72 18.50
C ASN A 404 3.68 -11.99 19.68
N PHE A 405 4.86 -11.38 19.47
CA PHE A 405 5.58 -10.64 20.52
C PHE A 405 4.94 -9.27 20.82
N VAL A 406 5.24 -8.70 21.99
CA VAL A 406 4.68 -7.42 22.44
C VAL A 406 4.95 -6.31 21.41
N GLY A 407 3.89 -5.85 20.74
CA GLY A 407 3.97 -4.81 19.70
C GLY A 407 3.94 -5.30 18.24
N SER A 408 3.73 -6.59 17.96
CA SER A 408 3.36 -7.09 16.63
C SER A 408 1.84 -7.18 16.47
N ASN A 409 1.26 -8.39 16.36
CA ASN A 409 -0.16 -8.64 16.17
C ASN A 409 -0.86 -8.87 17.52
N ASN A 410 -2.09 -8.39 17.69
CA ASN A 410 -2.91 -8.79 18.85
C ASN A 410 -3.46 -10.21 18.66
N VAL A 411 -3.86 -10.55 17.42
CA VAL A 411 -4.28 -11.90 17.02
C VAL A 411 -3.53 -12.32 15.76
N ASN A 412 -2.47 -13.11 15.92
CA ASN A 412 -1.74 -13.74 14.83
C ASN A 412 -2.60 -14.83 14.16
N LEU A 413 -2.79 -14.72 12.84
CA LEU A 413 -3.59 -15.66 12.05
C LEU A 413 -2.85 -16.96 11.74
N LEU A 414 -1.52 -16.93 11.84
CA LEU A 414 -0.62 -18.06 11.69
C LEU A 414 0.11 -18.34 13.01
N GLN A 415 0.51 -19.59 13.23
CA GLN A 415 1.23 -20.00 14.44
C GLN A 415 2.76 -19.89 14.27
N PRO A 416 3.50 -19.25 15.18
CA PRO A 416 4.95 -19.11 15.09
C PRO A 416 5.69 -20.36 15.60
N ILE A 417 5.70 -21.44 14.82
CA ILE A 417 6.31 -22.72 15.21
C ILE A 417 7.82 -22.69 14.91
N GLY A 418 8.57 -22.04 15.81
CA GLY A 418 10.02 -21.83 15.75
C GLY A 418 10.42 -20.40 16.12
N GLN A 419 11.65 -20.01 15.79
CA GLN A 419 12.12 -18.63 16.05
C GLN A 419 11.61 -17.66 14.97
N PHE A 420 10.43 -17.09 15.19
CA PHE A 420 9.81 -16.06 14.32
C PHE A 420 10.27 -14.63 14.60
N GLY A 421 11.25 -14.46 15.50
CA GLY A 421 11.77 -13.17 15.96
C GLY A 421 11.02 -12.66 17.18
N THR A 422 11.67 -11.76 17.93
CA THR A 422 11.28 -11.37 19.28
C THR A 422 11.19 -9.86 19.45
N ARG A 423 10.75 -9.40 20.63
CA ARG A 423 10.77 -7.97 20.98
C ARG A 423 12.17 -7.39 21.21
N LEU A 424 13.24 -8.20 21.24
CA LEU A 424 14.61 -7.70 21.40
C LEU A 424 15.05 -6.89 20.18
N HIS A 425 14.70 -7.36 18.97
CA HIS A 425 15.06 -6.72 17.70
C HIS A 425 13.84 -6.31 16.85
N GLY A 426 12.62 -6.53 17.35
CA GLY A 426 11.38 -6.24 16.63
C GLY A 426 11.16 -7.19 15.46
N GLY A 427 11.35 -8.50 15.69
CA GLY A 427 11.15 -9.55 14.69
C GLY A 427 12.30 -9.75 13.70
N LYS A 428 13.34 -8.90 13.71
CA LYS A 428 14.51 -8.99 12.80
C LYS A 428 15.47 -10.14 13.13
N ASP A 429 15.31 -10.72 14.31
CA ASP A 429 15.98 -11.91 14.84
C ASP A 429 15.24 -13.22 14.50
N ALA A 430 14.28 -13.17 13.57
CA ALA A 430 13.66 -14.36 12.99
C ALA A 430 14.71 -15.26 12.31
N ALA A 431 14.60 -16.57 12.51
CA ALA A 431 15.42 -17.55 11.82
C ALA A 431 15.04 -17.68 10.34
N SER A 432 15.94 -18.23 9.53
CA SER A 432 15.70 -18.42 8.09
C SER A 432 14.40 -19.21 7.84
N PRO A 433 13.56 -18.80 6.86
CA PRO A 433 12.31 -19.50 6.46
C PRO A 433 12.41 -21.00 6.16
N ARG A 434 13.63 -21.53 6.03
CA ARG A 434 13.93 -22.96 5.83
C ARG A 434 13.93 -23.79 7.12
N TYR A 435 14.04 -23.13 8.28
CA TYR A 435 14.13 -23.76 9.60
C TYR A 435 12.87 -23.60 10.47
N ILE A 436 11.99 -22.66 10.11
CA ILE A 436 10.76 -22.34 10.84
C ILE A 436 9.52 -22.88 10.13
N PHE A 437 8.52 -23.24 10.92
CA PHE A 437 7.28 -23.88 10.48
C PHE A 437 6.07 -23.05 10.90
N THR A 438 4.94 -23.23 10.22
CA THR A 438 3.69 -22.55 10.58
C THR A 438 2.46 -23.36 10.15
N MET A 439 1.32 -23.00 10.71
CA MET A 439 -0.02 -23.46 10.33
C MET A 439 -1.03 -22.39 10.73
N LEU A 440 -2.30 -22.55 10.34
CA LEU A 440 -3.38 -21.66 10.77
C LEU A 440 -3.52 -21.67 12.30
N SER A 441 -3.73 -20.50 12.90
CA SER A 441 -4.26 -20.37 14.25
C SER A 441 -5.68 -20.98 14.31
N PRO A 442 -6.10 -21.67 15.39
CA PRO A 442 -7.47 -22.14 15.52
C PRO A 442 -8.50 -20.99 15.39
N LEU A 443 -8.12 -19.80 15.83
CA LEU A 443 -8.92 -18.57 15.71
C LEU A 443 -9.12 -18.13 14.25
N ALA A 444 -8.25 -18.52 13.31
CA ALA A 444 -8.27 -17.98 11.95
C ALA A 444 -9.53 -18.37 11.17
N ARG A 445 -10.08 -19.57 11.36
CA ARG A 445 -11.35 -19.99 10.71
C ARG A 445 -12.61 -19.63 11.50
N LEU A 446 -12.48 -19.18 12.75
CA LEU A 446 -13.56 -18.52 13.49
C LEU A 446 -13.67 -17.05 13.05
N LEU A 447 -12.53 -16.36 12.89
CA LEU A 447 -12.45 -15.01 12.35
C LEU A 447 -12.91 -14.91 10.89
N PHE A 448 -12.63 -15.93 10.07
CA PHE A 448 -12.99 -16.00 8.66
C PHE A 448 -13.79 -17.29 8.35
N PRO A 449 -15.11 -17.31 8.65
CA PRO A 449 -15.96 -18.50 8.54
C PRO A 449 -15.99 -19.08 7.12
N SER A 450 -15.78 -20.39 6.98
CA SER A 450 -15.72 -21.07 5.67
C SER A 450 -17.06 -21.14 4.92
N VAL A 451 -18.16 -20.72 5.54
CA VAL A 451 -19.45 -20.49 4.86
C VAL A 451 -19.45 -19.16 4.11
N ASP A 452 -18.81 -18.13 4.64
CA ASP A 452 -18.77 -16.80 4.02
C ASP A 452 -17.87 -16.79 2.78
N ASP A 453 -16.93 -17.74 2.66
CA ASP A 453 -16.14 -18.02 1.45
C ASP A 453 -17.02 -18.19 0.19
N ASN A 454 -18.31 -18.55 0.31
CA ASN A 454 -19.20 -18.72 -0.84
C ASN A 454 -19.82 -17.40 -1.34
N LEU A 455 -19.67 -16.31 -0.58
CA LEU A 455 -20.19 -14.97 -0.85
C LEU A 455 -19.12 -14.03 -1.43
N LEU A 456 -17.86 -14.46 -1.41
CA LEU A 456 -16.71 -13.65 -1.80
C LEU A 456 -16.49 -13.70 -3.31
N LYS A 457 -16.16 -12.54 -3.89
CA LYS A 457 -15.78 -12.42 -5.29
C LYS A 457 -14.30 -12.77 -5.45
N PHE A 458 -14.03 -13.97 -5.99
CA PHE A 458 -12.67 -14.45 -6.25
C PHE A 458 -12.12 -13.89 -7.55
N LEU A 459 -10.87 -13.43 -7.50
CA LEU A 459 -10.16 -12.94 -8.68
C LEU A 459 -9.67 -14.10 -9.55
N TYR A 460 -9.46 -13.80 -10.83
CA TYR A 460 -8.87 -14.71 -11.81
C TYR A 460 -7.60 -14.08 -12.38
N ASP A 461 -6.49 -14.81 -12.29
CA ASP A 461 -5.14 -14.39 -12.72
C ASP A 461 -4.51 -15.58 -13.46
N ASP A 462 -3.86 -15.37 -14.61
CA ASP A 462 -3.47 -16.42 -15.57
C ASP A 462 -4.61 -17.41 -15.98
N ASN A 463 -5.87 -17.01 -15.82
CA ASN A 463 -7.11 -17.83 -15.90
C ASN A 463 -7.33 -18.81 -14.72
N GLN A 464 -6.48 -18.77 -13.68
CA GLN A 464 -6.62 -19.52 -12.43
C GLN A 464 -7.44 -18.71 -11.41
N ARG A 465 -8.36 -19.35 -10.70
CA ARG A 465 -9.06 -18.73 -9.55
C ARG A 465 -8.09 -18.59 -8.37
N VAL A 466 -7.77 -17.34 -8.03
CA VAL A 466 -6.88 -16.95 -6.94
C VAL A 466 -7.70 -16.44 -5.75
N GLU A 467 -7.15 -15.56 -4.90
CA GLU A 467 -7.80 -15.02 -3.70
C GLU A 467 -8.98 -14.06 -4.01
N PRO A 468 -9.85 -13.74 -3.03
CA PRO A 468 -10.90 -12.74 -3.21
C PRO A 468 -10.40 -11.30 -3.16
N GLU A 469 -11.20 -10.36 -3.69
CA GLU A 469 -10.93 -8.91 -3.60
C GLU A 469 -10.66 -8.49 -2.14
N TRP A 470 -11.46 -9.03 -1.21
CA TRP A 470 -11.26 -8.98 0.24
C TRP A 470 -11.93 -10.19 0.92
N TYR A 471 -11.46 -10.56 2.11
CA TYR A 471 -12.24 -11.41 3.02
C TYR A 471 -13.20 -10.56 3.86
N ILE A 472 -14.23 -11.20 4.41
CA ILE A 472 -15.24 -10.56 5.27
C ILE A 472 -15.20 -11.20 6.67
N PRO A 473 -14.31 -10.76 7.59
CA PRO A 473 -14.20 -11.36 8.91
C PRO A 473 -15.41 -11.06 9.82
N ILE A 474 -15.50 -11.71 10.97
CA ILE A 474 -16.58 -11.46 11.96
C ILE A 474 -16.36 -10.18 12.79
N ILE A 475 -15.15 -9.62 12.80
CA ILE A 475 -14.76 -8.37 13.46
C ILE A 475 -13.72 -7.61 12.60
N PRO A 476 -13.60 -6.27 12.70
CA PRO A 476 -12.68 -5.49 11.86
C PRO A 476 -11.22 -5.77 12.22
N MET A 477 -10.62 -6.74 11.55
CA MET A 477 -9.22 -7.16 11.77
C MET A 477 -8.20 -6.03 11.52
N VAL A 478 -8.58 -5.02 10.72
CA VAL A 478 -7.82 -3.78 10.49
C VAL A 478 -7.64 -2.93 11.76
N LEU A 479 -8.53 -3.08 12.75
CA LEU A 479 -8.39 -2.47 14.08
C LEU A 479 -7.67 -3.42 15.05
N VAL A 480 -7.95 -4.72 15.00
CA VAL A 480 -7.32 -5.73 15.90
C VAL A 480 -5.80 -5.72 15.79
N ASN A 481 -5.25 -5.87 14.58
CA ASN A 481 -3.80 -5.92 14.35
C ASN A 481 -3.20 -4.58 13.88
N GLY A 482 -4.03 -3.54 13.79
CA GLY A 482 -3.65 -2.27 13.16
C GLY A 482 -3.27 -2.41 11.68
N ALA A 483 -2.69 -1.36 11.12
CA ALA A 483 -2.25 -1.32 9.74
C ALA A 483 -1.12 -0.31 9.55
N GLU A 484 -0.08 -0.68 8.80
CA GLU A 484 0.98 0.27 8.43
C GLU A 484 1.42 0.05 6.98
N GLY A 485 1.48 1.13 6.21
CA GLY A 485 1.73 1.08 4.77
C GLY A 485 2.18 2.43 4.22
N ILE A 486 3.07 2.41 3.23
CA ILE A 486 3.51 3.59 2.50
C ILE A 486 3.40 3.23 1.02
N GLY A 487 2.53 3.93 0.29
CA GLY A 487 2.43 3.83 -1.16
C GLY A 487 2.76 5.18 -1.80
N THR A 488 2.32 5.38 -3.03
CA THR A 488 2.54 6.65 -3.74
C THR A 488 1.44 7.66 -3.41
N GLY A 489 1.80 8.78 -2.79
CA GLY A 489 0.87 9.85 -2.39
C GLY A 489 0.25 9.67 -0.99
N TRP A 490 -0.09 8.43 -0.61
CA TRP A 490 -0.69 8.11 0.69
C TRP A 490 0.19 7.22 1.58
N ALA A 491 -0.13 7.25 2.87
CA ALA A 491 0.40 6.33 3.87
C ALA A 491 -0.72 5.95 4.86
N CYS A 492 -0.74 4.68 5.25
CA CYS A 492 -1.63 4.13 6.26
C CYS A 492 -0.88 3.99 7.58
N LYS A 493 -1.48 4.46 8.69
CA LYS A 493 -1.02 4.15 10.05
C LYS A 493 -2.18 4.08 11.05
N LEU A 494 -2.62 2.86 11.33
CA LEU A 494 -3.50 2.51 12.44
C LEU A 494 -2.71 1.72 13.50
N PRO A 495 -2.93 1.96 14.80
CA PRO A 495 -2.44 1.11 15.86
C PRO A 495 -3.37 -0.08 16.08
N ASN A 496 -2.96 -0.99 16.96
CA ASN A 496 -3.77 -2.12 17.39
C ASN A 496 -4.81 -1.65 18.44
N TYR A 497 -5.93 -2.37 18.54
CA TYR A 497 -7.00 -2.16 19.51
C TYR A 497 -7.39 -3.49 20.18
N ASP A 498 -8.07 -3.44 21.31
CA ASP A 498 -8.42 -4.65 22.06
C ASP A 498 -9.53 -5.45 21.36
N THR A 499 -9.32 -6.76 21.26
CA THR A 499 -10.23 -7.68 20.58
C THR A 499 -11.59 -7.77 21.30
N ARG A 500 -11.63 -7.71 22.64
CA ARG A 500 -12.86 -7.80 23.43
C ARG A 500 -13.62 -6.48 23.42
N GLU A 501 -12.92 -5.34 23.44
CA GLU A 501 -13.50 -4.00 23.25
C GLU A 501 -14.19 -3.88 21.87
N ILE A 502 -13.54 -4.36 20.80
CA ILE A 502 -14.12 -4.44 19.45
C ILE A 502 -15.37 -5.34 19.44
N VAL A 503 -15.30 -6.56 19.99
CA VAL A 503 -16.45 -7.48 20.07
C VAL A 503 -17.60 -6.85 20.88
N ASN A 504 -17.30 -6.16 21.97
CA ASN A 504 -18.30 -5.45 22.78
C ASN A 504 -18.99 -4.34 21.98
N ASN A 505 -18.23 -3.52 21.25
CA ASN A 505 -18.81 -2.46 20.42
C ASN A 505 -19.63 -3.01 19.24
N VAL A 506 -19.20 -4.10 18.61
CA VAL A 506 -20.02 -4.81 17.60
C VAL A 506 -21.34 -5.32 18.22
N ARG A 507 -21.31 -5.92 19.42
CA ARG A 507 -22.52 -6.36 20.13
C ARG A 507 -23.45 -5.18 20.44
N ARG A 508 -22.92 -4.07 20.96
CA ARG A 508 -23.68 -2.83 21.19
C ARG A 508 -24.40 -2.35 19.93
N MET A 509 -23.70 -2.34 18.79
CA MET A 509 -24.27 -1.90 17.51
C MET A 509 -25.32 -2.88 16.96
N LEU A 510 -25.17 -4.19 17.20
CA LEU A 510 -26.22 -5.19 16.92
C LEU A 510 -27.48 -4.98 17.78
N ASP A 511 -27.30 -4.46 19.00
CA ASP A 511 -28.39 -4.10 19.91
C ASP A 511 -28.90 -2.65 19.70
N GLY A 512 -28.48 -1.98 18.63
CA GLY A 512 -28.93 -0.64 18.24
C GLY A 512 -28.31 0.52 19.04
N LEU A 513 -27.23 0.27 19.79
CA LEU A 513 -26.56 1.25 20.65
C LEU A 513 -25.25 1.77 20.04
N ASP A 514 -24.94 3.04 20.28
CA ASP A 514 -23.68 3.65 19.85
C ASP A 514 -22.44 2.93 20.43
N PRO A 515 -21.35 2.76 19.66
CA PRO A 515 -20.11 2.17 20.16
C PRO A 515 -19.38 3.11 21.13
N HIS A 516 -18.68 2.53 22.11
CA HIS A 516 -17.85 3.29 23.04
C HIS A 516 -16.53 3.73 22.38
N PRO A 517 -15.98 4.92 22.72
CA PRO A 517 -14.64 5.35 22.32
C PRO A 517 -13.58 4.31 22.70
N MET A 518 -12.81 3.84 21.72
CA MET A 518 -11.76 2.83 21.90
C MET A 518 -10.38 3.50 22.02
N LEU A 519 -9.50 2.96 22.87
CA LEU A 519 -8.11 3.41 22.98
C LEU A 519 -7.15 2.35 22.41
N PRO A 520 -6.02 2.76 21.80
CA PRO A 520 -5.05 1.79 21.29
C PRO A 520 -4.56 0.83 22.37
N ASN A 521 -4.53 -0.47 22.06
CA ASN A 521 -4.20 -1.54 22.99
C ASN A 521 -3.37 -2.63 22.27
N TYR A 522 -2.36 -3.16 22.94
CA TYR A 522 -1.40 -4.11 22.39
C TYR A 522 -1.31 -5.35 23.30
N LYS A 523 -1.47 -6.56 22.72
CA LYS A 523 -1.43 -7.81 23.49
C LYS A 523 -0.13 -7.90 24.32
N ASN A 524 -0.29 -8.24 25.60
CA ASN A 524 0.77 -8.42 26.60
C ASN A 524 1.64 -7.17 26.90
N PHE A 525 1.26 -5.97 26.47
CA PHE A 525 1.91 -4.72 26.87
C PHE A 525 1.51 -4.31 28.30
N LYS A 526 2.50 -4.01 29.16
CA LYS A 526 2.28 -3.69 30.59
C LYS A 526 2.22 -2.19 30.91
N GLY A 527 2.61 -1.34 29.96
CA GLY A 527 2.65 0.11 30.14
C GLY A 527 1.28 0.77 29.96
N THR A 528 1.25 2.10 29.94
CA THR A 528 0.00 2.86 29.83
C THR A 528 -0.07 3.65 28.53
N ILE A 529 -1.20 3.56 27.82
CA ILE A 529 -1.52 4.41 26.67
C ILE A 529 -2.57 5.44 27.10
N GLN A 530 -2.33 6.72 26.80
CA GLN A 530 -3.18 7.83 27.22
C GLN A 530 -3.36 8.84 26.08
N GLU A 531 -4.57 9.35 25.89
CA GLU A 531 -4.87 10.37 24.87
C GLU A 531 -4.42 11.78 25.31
N LEU A 532 -3.78 12.54 24.40
CA LEU A 532 -3.51 13.97 24.56
C LEU A 532 -4.55 14.86 23.85
N GLY A 533 -5.24 14.30 22.86
CA GLY A 533 -6.31 14.87 22.05
C GLY A 533 -6.45 14.07 20.75
N GLN A 534 -7.49 14.35 19.97
CA GLN A 534 -7.91 13.56 18.81
C GLN A 534 -6.74 12.99 17.98
N ASN A 535 -6.69 11.66 17.87
CA ASN A 535 -5.69 10.88 17.14
C ASN A 535 -4.22 11.10 17.61
N GLN A 536 -3.99 11.56 18.84
CA GLN A 536 -2.67 11.76 19.44
C GLN A 536 -2.60 11.12 20.84
N TYR A 537 -1.74 10.13 20.99
CA TYR A 537 -1.59 9.35 22.22
C TYR A 537 -0.12 9.36 22.70
N VAL A 538 0.09 9.20 24.01
CA VAL A 538 1.40 8.90 24.59
C VAL A 538 1.38 7.46 25.08
N VAL A 539 2.35 6.68 24.62
CA VAL A 539 2.64 5.32 25.08
C VAL A 539 3.78 5.43 26.09
N SER A 540 3.52 5.11 27.35
CA SER A 540 4.52 5.14 28.42
C SER A 540 4.90 3.73 28.86
N GLY A 541 6.19 3.47 28.98
CA GLY A 541 6.72 2.25 29.62
C GLY A 541 6.59 2.31 31.14
N GLU A 542 7.20 1.35 31.84
CA GLU A 542 7.17 1.28 33.30
C GLU A 542 8.56 1.43 33.91
N ILE A 543 8.65 2.25 34.96
CA ILE A 543 9.86 2.42 35.78
C ILE A 543 9.49 2.54 37.25
N PHE A 544 10.29 1.89 38.08
CA PHE A 544 10.14 1.77 39.52
C PHE A 544 11.43 2.26 40.19
N VAL A 545 11.32 2.86 41.38
CA VAL A 545 12.47 3.24 42.20
C VAL A 545 12.58 2.27 43.36
N VAL A 546 13.68 1.51 43.40
CA VAL A 546 13.88 0.41 44.35
C VAL A 546 14.59 0.90 45.60
N ASP A 547 15.62 1.73 45.43
CA ASP A 547 16.33 2.42 46.49
C ASP A 547 16.90 3.76 45.95
N ARG A 548 17.58 4.53 46.80
CA ARG A 548 18.11 5.87 46.46
C ARG A 548 19.17 5.90 45.35
N ASN A 549 19.72 4.75 44.99
CA ASN A 549 20.75 4.60 43.98
C ASN A 549 20.32 3.63 42.86
N THR A 550 19.05 3.20 42.82
CA THR A 550 18.60 2.10 41.96
C THR A 550 17.20 2.29 41.40
N VAL A 551 17.09 2.22 40.07
CA VAL A 551 15.80 2.18 39.36
C VAL A 551 15.67 0.92 38.51
N GLU A 552 14.44 0.43 38.37
CA GLU A 552 14.11 -0.79 37.64
C GLU A 552 13.14 -0.45 36.50
N ILE A 553 13.49 -0.83 35.27
CA ILE A 553 12.67 -0.60 34.06
C ILE A 553 12.10 -1.94 33.61
N THR A 554 10.79 -2.14 33.78
CA THR A 554 10.09 -3.41 33.57
C THR A 554 9.29 -3.48 32.27
N GLU A 555 9.12 -2.35 31.58
CA GLU A 555 8.43 -2.27 30.30
C GLU A 555 8.93 -1.07 29.47
N LEU A 556 9.08 -1.27 28.15
CA LEU A 556 9.43 -0.21 27.20
C LEU A 556 8.19 0.18 26.37
N PRO A 557 8.04 1.44 25.93
CA PRO A 557 6.94 1.85 25.05
C PRO A 557 6.83 0.96 23.80
N VAL A 558 5.62 0.64 23.38
CA VAL A 558 5.34 -0.20 22.19
C VAL A 558 6.20 0.23 20.98
N ARG A 559 6.78 -0.77 20.29
CA ARG A 559 7.76 -0.62 19.19
C ARG A 559 9.12 -0.01 19.58
N THR A 560 9.43 0.05 20.88
CA THR A 560 10.80 0.27 21.39
C THR A 560 11.41 -1.09 21.73
N TRP A 561 12.39 -1.53 20.94
CA TRP A 561 12.98 -2.87 21.03
C TRP A 561 14.15 -2.89 22.01
N THR A 562 14.33 -4.00 22.75
CA THR A 562 15.27 -4.07 23.89
C THR A 562 16.71 -3.72 23.51
N GLN A 563 17.23 -4.29 22.41
CA GLN A 563 18.59 -4.03 21.94
C GLN A 563 18.77 -2.57 21.48
N VAL A 564 17.77 -2.03 20.77
CA VAL A 564 17.79 -0.64 20.29
C VAL A 564 17.74 0.35 21.46
N TYR A 565 16.99 0.04 22.52
CA TYR A 565 16.93 0.84 23.74
C TYR A 565 18.27 0.84 24.49
N LYS A 566 18.91 -0.33 24.63
CA LYS A 566 20.25 -0.47 25.19
C LYS A 566 21.27 0.41 24.44
N GLU A 567 21.38 0.24 23.12
CA GLU A 567 22.34 0.96 22.27
C GLU A 567 22.09 2.48 22.20
N GLN A 568 20.84 2.93 22.19
CA GLN A 568 20.49 4.35 21.92
C GLN A 568 20.07 5.13 23.18
N VAL A 569 19.98 4.49 24.34
CA VAL A 569 19.57 5.11 25.60
C VAL A 569 20.55 4.79 26.73
N LEU A 570 20.77 3.51 27.05
CA LEU A 570 21.59 3.13 28.21
C LEU A 570 23.09 3.29 27.97
N GLU A 571 23.62 2.83 26.84
CA GLU A 571 25.05 2.99 26.52
C GLU A 571 25.52 4.47 26.48
N PRO A 572 24.76 5.41 25.87
CA PRO A 572 25.09 6.84 25.96
C PRO A 572 24.91 7.45 27.36
N MET A 573 24.09 6.85 28.23
CA MET A 573 23.91 7.30 29.62
C MET A 573 25.02 6.78 30.54
N LEU A 574 25.58 5.60 30.26
CA LEU A 574 26.68 5.00 31.02
C LEU A 574 28.02 5.65 30.68
N ASN A 575 28.36 5.67 29.38
CA ASN A 575 29.67 6.13 28.92
C ASN A 575 29.73 7.66 28.68
N GLY A 576 28.57 8.31 28.54
CA GLY A 576 28.47 9.68 28.02
C GLY A 576 28.73 9.77 26.51
N THR A 577 28.75 11.00 26.00
CA THR A 577 29.16 11.36 24.63
C THR A 577 29.87 12.71 24.64
N GLU A 578 30.51 13.10 23.52
CA GLU A 578 31.06 14.46 23.31
C GLU A 578 30.09 15.61 23.63
N LYS A 579 28.78 15.34 23.65
CA LYS A 579 27.71 16.34 23.82
C LYS A 579 26.91 16.18 25.12
N THR A 580 27.10 15.09 25.85
CA THR A 580 26.29 14.74 27.03
C THR A 580 27.13 13.97 28.06
N PRO A 581 27.30 14.46 29.30
CA PRO A 581 28.00 13.70 30.33
C PRO A 581 27.22 12.43 30.70
N ALA A 582 27.92 11.47 31.34
CA ALA A 582 27.29 10.30 31.92
C ALA A 582 26.22 10.67 32.99
N LEU A 583 25.23 9.79 33.11
CA LEU A 583 24.05 9.94 33.96
C LEU A 583 23.89 8.74 34.92
N ILE A 584 24.26 7.54 34.49
CA ILE A 584 24.15 6.28 35.25
C ILE A 584 25.56 5.72 35.50
N SER A 585 25.74 4.92 36.55
CA SER A 585 27.05 4.36 36.94
C SER A 585 27.26 2.90 36.54
N ASP A 586 26.18 2.13 36.43
CA ASP A 586 26.15 0.72 36.02
C ASP A 586 24.71 0.37 35.57
N TYR A 587 24.53 -0.67 34.77
CA TYR A 587 23.22 -1.27 34.55
C TYR A 587 23.32 -2.79 34.31
N LYS A 588 22.28 -3.52 34.70
CA LYS A 588 22.19 -4.98 34.57
C LYS A 588 20.90 -5.39 33.86
N GLU A 589 21.01 -6.47 33.12
CA GLU A 589 19.98 -6.96 32.19
C GLU A 589 19.44 -8.31 32.67
N TYR A 590 18.12 -8.38 32.89
CA TYR A 590 17.42 -9.59 33.33
C TYR A 590 16.21 -9.88 32.43
N HIS A 591 16.40 -9.68 31.12
CA HIS A 591 15.36 -9.86 30.11
C HIS A 591 14.99 -11.33 29.86
N THR A 592 13.80 -11.54 29.32
CA THR A 592 13.45 -12.75 28.56
C THR A 592 13.22 -12.38 27.09
N ASP A 593 12.93 -13.38 26.26
CA ASP A 593 12.38 -13.21 24.90
C ASP A 593 11.09 -12.37 24.83
N THR A 594 10.34 -12.36 25.94
CA THR A 594 8.97 -11.86 26.10
C THR A 594 8.88 -10.62 26.99
N THR A 595 9.81 -10.44 27.95
CA THR A 595 9.76 -9.41 28.99
C THR A 595 11.06 -8.62 29.11
N VAL A 596 10.96 -7.39 29.63
CA VAL A 596 12.11 -6.51 29.84
C VAL A 596 12.32 -6.29 31.33
N LYS A 597 13.57 -6.40 31.80
CA LYS A 597 14.00 -5.88 33.11
C LYS A 597 15.41 -5.33 33.00
N PHE A 598 15.56 -4.01 33.11
CA PHE A 598 16.85 -3.36 33.37
C PHE A 598 16.90 -2.92 34.83
N VAL A 599 17.99 -3.21 35.54
CA VAL A 599 18.29 -2.67 36.87
C VAL A 599 19.44 -1.67 36.72
N VAL A 600 19.15 -0.38 36.87
CA VAL A 600 20.07 0.73 36.59
C VAL A 600 20.55 1.33 37.90
N LYS A 601 21.86 1.54 38.03
CA LYS A 601 22.49 2.20 39.19
C LYS A 601 22.85 3.65 38.87
N MET A 602 22.64 4.52 39.85
CA MET A 602 22.88 5.96 39.80
C MET A 602 23.42 6.44 41.16
N THR A 603 23.98 7.65 41.23
CA THR A 603 24.23 8.31 42.53
C THR A 603 22.97 8.99 43.03
N GLU A 604 22.83 9.22 44.36
CA GLU A 604 21.62 9.82 44.94
C GLU A 604 21.29 11.20 44.34
N GLU A 605 22.30 12.01 44.01
CA GLU A 605 22.10 13.33 43.40
C GLU A 605 21.61 13.21 41.95
N LYS A 606 22.13 12.23 41.20
CA LYS A 606 21.72 11.97 39.81
C LYS A 606 20.31 11.38 39.76
N LEU A 607 19.94 10.51 40.71
CA LEU A 607 18.57 10.01 40.81
C LEU A 607 17.61 11.13 41.21
N ALA A 608 17.93 11.95 42.22
CA ALA A 608 17.08 13.08 42.62
C ALA A 608 16.87 14.09 41.47
N GLN A 609 17.91 14.37 40.68
CA GLN A 609 17.81 15.18 39.46
C GLN A 609 16.90 14.50 38.40
N ALA A 610 16.99 13.19 38.24
CA ALA A 610 16.17 12.44 37.29
C ALA A 610 14.69 12.30 37.71
N GLU A 611 14.40 12.19 39.01
CA GLU A 611 13.04 12.26 39.56
C GLU A 611 12.43 13.65 39.32
N ALA A 612 13.16 14.72 39.66
CA ALA A 612 12.70 16.09 39.48
C ALA A 612 12.48 16.47 38.00
N ALA A 613 13.26 15.90 37.08
CA ALA A 613 13.09 16.06 35.64
C ALA A 613 12.00 15.14 35.03
N GLY A 614 11.48 14.18 35.80
CA GLY A 614 10.53 13.15 35.40
C GLY A 614 11.22 11.93 34.79
N LEU A 615 11.35 10.85 35.56
CA LEU A 615 12.07 9.61 35.18
C LEU A 615 11.65 9.05 33.81
N HIS A 616 10.34 9.00 33.53
CA HIS A 616 9.79 8.58 32.23
C HIS A 616 10.33 9.37 31.03
N LYS A 617 10.56 10.68 31.20
CA LYS A 617 11.11 11.56 30.18
C LYS A 617 12.64 11.41 30.08
N VAL A 618 13.32 11.31 31.22
CA VAL A 618 14.78 11.15 31.31
C VAL A 618 15.22 9.85 30.61
N PHE A 619 14.62 8.72 30.99
CA PHE A 619 14.89 7.40 30.40
C PHE A 619 14.21 7.18 29.03
N LYS A 620 13.63 8.20 28.41
CA LYS A 620 12.94 8.12 27.10
C LYS A 620 11.83 7.05 27.05
N LEU A 621 11.23 6.71 28.20
CA LEU A 621 10.15 5.73 28.35
C LEU A 621 8.77 6.30 27.97
N GLN A 622 8.72 7.27 27.05
CA GLN A 622 7.48 7.81 26.48
C GLN A 622 7.65 8.04 24.99
N THR A 623 6.77 7.46 24.17
CA THR A 623 6.72 7.69 22.72
C THR A 623 5.37 8.29 22.33
N SER A 624 5.38 9.21 21.35
CA SER A 624 4.16 9.82 20.81
C SER A 624 3.62 9.00 19.64
N LEU A 625 2.43 8.44 19.80
CA LEU A 625 1.66 7.81 18.74
C LEU A 625 0.74 8.86 18.10
N THR A 626 0.60 8.85 16.78
CA THR A 626 -0.25 9.81 16.06
C THR A 626 -0.87 9.17 14.83
N CYS A 627 -2.20 9.19 14.77
CA CYS A 627 -3.03 8.43 13.83
C CYS A 627 -3.70 9.34 12.79
N ASN A 628 -3.05 10.45 12.42
CA ASN A 628 -3.59 11.45 11.47
C ASN A 628 -3.52 11.02 9.98
N SER A 629 -3.42 9.71 9.71
CA SER A 629 -3.28 9.09 8.38
C SER A 629 -3.88 7.68 8.35
N MET A 630 -5.12 7.56 8.83
CA MET A 630 -5.92 6.34 8.69
C MET A 630 -6.49 6.29 7.26
N VAL A 631 -5.68 5.80 6.32
CA VAL A 631 -6.05 5.64 4.90
C VAL A 631 -6.14 4.15 4.61
N LEU A 632 -7.26 3.71 4.05
CA LEU A 632 -7.57 2.32 3.72
C LEU A 632 -8.32 2.28 2.38
N PHE A 633 -8.33 1.13 1.71
CA PHE A 633 -9.29 0.90 0.63
C PHE A 633 -10.68 0.59 1.19
N ASP A 634 -11.71 1.24 0.68
CA ASP A 634 -13.11 0.86 0.90
C ASP A 634 -13.45 -0.48 0.22
N HIS A 635 -14.68 -0.95 0.40
CA HIS A 635 -15.14 -2.22 -0.18
C HIS A 635 -15.29 -2.17 -1.72
N MET A 636 -15.27 -0.98 -2.32
CA MET A 636 -15.32 -0.75 -3.77
C MET A 636 -13.92 -0.66 -4.40
N GLY A 637 -12.86 -0.75 -3.59
CA GLY A 637 -11.46 -0.68 -4.06
C GLY A 637 -10.96 0.75 -4.25
N CYS A 638 -11.52 1.75 -3.56
CA CYS A 638 -11.09 3.14 -3.63
C CYS A 638 -10.46 3.62 -2.30
N LEU A 639 -9.42 4.47 -2.37
CA LEU A 639 -8.73 4.95 -1.17
C LEU A 639 -9.55 6.02 -0.44
N LYS A 640 -9.88 5.74 0.82
CA LYS A 640 -10.62 6.63 1.71
C LYS A 640 -9.77 6.95 2.94
N LYS A 641 -9.81 8.20 3.38
CA LYS A 641 -9.24 8.64 4.65
C LYS A 641 -10.34 8.77 5.69
N TYR A 642 -10.13 8.13 6.83
CA TYR A 642 -11.01 8.17 8.00
C TYR A 642 -10.48 9.19 9.02
N GLU A 643 -11.37 9.80 9.80
CA GLU A 643 -10.99 10.78 10.84
C GLU A 643 -11.03 10.15 12.24
N THR A 644 -11.82 9.10 12.45
CA THR A 644 -11.90 8.31 13.68
C THR A 644 -11.87 6.81 13.37
N VAL A 645 -11.62 5.98 14.40
CA VAL A 645 -11.78 4.52 14.29
C VAL A 645 -13.24 4.06 14.41
N GLN A 646 -14.14 4.95 14.84
CA GLN A 646 -15.58 4.66 14.84
C GLN A 646 -16.15 4.71 13.42
N ASP A 647 -15.64 5.61 12.58
CA ASP A 647 -15.97 5.67 11.14
C ASP A 647 -15.68 4.30 10.49
N ILE A 648 -14.51 3.74 10.80
CA ILE A 648 -14.03 2.45 10.29
C ILE A 648 -14.87 1.29 10.83
N LEU A 649 -15.15 1.28 12.14
CA LEU A 649 -16.00 0.27 12.77
C LEU A 649 -17.43 0.29 12.20
N LYS A 650 -18.00 1.48 11.95
CA LYS A 650 -19.35 1.65 11.41
C LYS A 650 -19.45 1.17 9.96
N GLU A 651 -18.53 1.58 9.10
CA GLU A 651 -18.49 1.14 7.70
C GLU A 651 -18.25 -0.37 7.56
N PHE A 652 -17.40 -0.94 8.41
CA PHE A 652 -17.24 -2.40 8.51
C PHE A 652 -18.53 -3.08 8.99
N PHE A 653 -19.18 -2.53 10.02
CA PHE A 653 -20.36 -3.14 10.64
C PHE A 653 -21.54 -3.25 9.66
N ASP A 654 -21.82 -2.17 8.93
CA ASP A 654 -22.95 -2.13 7.99
C ASP A 654 -22.73 -3.12 6.84
N LEU A 655 -21.50 -3.21 6.31
CA LEU A 655 -21.12 -4.20 5.31
C LEU A 655 -21.21 -5.64 5.85
N ARG A 656 -20.71 -5.90 7.07
CA ARG A 656 -20.74 -7.24 7.66
C ARG A 656 -22.15 -7.71 7.99
N LEU A 657 -23.04 -6.81 8.46
CA LEU A 657 -24.45 -7.13 8.71
C LEU A 657 -25.20 -7.48 7.42
N HIS A 658 -24.92 -6.76 6.33
CA HIS A 658 -25.42 -7.10 5.00
C HIS A 658 -24.93 -8.50 4.56
N TYR A 659 -23.64 -8.78 4.72
CA TYR A 659 -23.07 -10.10 4.40
C TYR A 659 -23.63 -11.26 5.25
N TYR A 660 -24.04 -11.03 6.51
CA TYR A 660 -24.80 -12.04 7.26
C TYR A 660 -26.19 -12.34 6.70
N SER A 661 -26.82 -11.36 6.04
CA SER A 661 -28.10 -11.57 5.35
C SER A 661 -27.90 -12.40 4.08
N LEU A 662 -26.88 -12.06 3.28
CA LEU A 662 -26.45 -12.87 2.13
C LEU A 662 -26.05 -14.31 2.55
N ARG A 663 -25.35 -14.47 3.68
CA ARG A 663 -25.03 -15.78 4.29
C ARG A 663 -26.28 -16.57 4.63
N LYS A 664 -27.29 -15.93 5.23
CA LYS A 664 -28.57 -16.59 5.56
C LYS A 664 -29.30 -17.02 4.29
N GLU A 665 -29.38 -16.17 3.28
CA GLU A 665 -30.01 -16.47 1.98
C GLU A 665 -29.30 -17.64 1.27
N TRP A 666 -27.97 -17.60 1.21
CA TRP A 666 -27.14 -18.67 0.64
C TRP A 666 -27.35 -20.00 1.38
N LEU A 667 -27.33 -19.99 2.71
CA LEU A 667 -27.54 -21.20 3.53
C LEU A 667 -28.97 -21.75 3.40
N VAL A 668 -30.00 -20.88 3.38
CA VAL A 668 -31.40 -21.29 3.16
C VAL A 668 -31.58 -21.91 1.78
N GLY A 669 -30.92 -21.36 0.75
CA GLY A 669 -30.89 -21.93 -0.59
C GLY A 669 -30.20 -23.30 -0.66
N MET A 670 -28.98 -23.41 -0.11
CA MET A 670 -28.21 -24.65 -0.10
C MET A 670 -28.90 -25.75 0.71
N LEU A 671 -29.34 -25.48 1.94
CA LEU A 671 -30.06 -26.45 2.76
C LEU A 671 -31.43 -26.82 2.16
N GLY A 672 -32.09 -25.87 1.47
CA GLY A 672 -33.27 -26.17 0.66
C GLY A 672 -32.96 -27.19 -0.43
N ALA A 673 -31.92 -26.96 -1.23
CA ALA A 673 -31.49 -27.88 -2.28
C ALA A 673 -31.04 -29.25 -1.73
N GLU A 674 -30.31 -29.30 -0.61
CA GLU A 674 -29.95 -30.55 0.08
C GLU A 674 -31.19 -31.30 0.57
N SER A 675 -32.16 -30.59 1.17
CA SER A 675 -33.41 -31.19 1.64
C SER A 675 -34.24 -31.75 0.47
N THR A 676 -34.36 -31.02 -0.63
CA THR A 676 -35.09 -31.48 -1.83
C THR A 676 -34.38 -32.67 -2.50
N LYS A 677 -33.04 -32.68 -2.50
CA LYS A 677 -32.24 -33.82 -2.97
C LYS A 677 -32.48 -35.09 -2.14
N LEU A 678 -32.45 -34.97 -0.81
CA LEU A 678 -32.75 -36.07 0.12
C LEU A 678 -34.22 -36.52 0.01
N ASN A 679 -35.17 -35.59 -0.20
CA ASN A 679 -36.57 -35.91 -0.46
C ASN A 679 -36.73 -36.76 -1.72
N ASN A 680 -36.09 -36.39 -2.83
CA ASN A 680 -36.13 -37.15 -4.09
C ASN A 680 -35.45 -38.53 -3.95
N GLN A 681 -34.31 -38.62 -3.26
CA GLN A 681 -33.63 -39.90 -2.98
C GLN A 681 -34.49 -40.82 -2.10
N ALA A 682 -35.01 -40.32 -0.97
CA ALA A 682 -35.88 -41.09 -0.08
C ALA A 682 -37.15 -41.56 -0.81
N ARG A 683 -37.77 -40.70 -1.61
CA ARG A 683 -38.93 -41.05 -2.45
C ARG A 683 -38.60 -42.17 -3.43
N PHE A 684 -37.47 -42.12 -4.13
CA PHE A 684 -37.07 -43.16 -5.08
C PHE A 684 -36.84 -44.51 -4.39
N ILE A 685 -36.13 -44.52 -3.26
CA ILE A 685 -35.89 -45.74 -2.47
C ILE A 685 -37.22 -46.31 -1.94
N LEU A 686 -38.11 -45.47 -1.42
CA LEU A 686 -39.45 -45.89 -0.96
C LEU A 686 -40.32 -46.43 -2.10
N GLU A 687 -40.35 -45.78 -3.27
CA GLU A 687 -41.04 -46.31 -4.45
C GLU A 687 -40.42 -47.64 -4.93
N LYS A 688 -39.10 -47.84 -4.78
CA LYS A 688 -38.40 -49.06 -5.20
C LYS A 688 -38.65 -50.25 -4.29
N ILE A 689 -38.60 -50.08 -2.97
CA ILE A 689 -38.90 -51.17 -2.02
C ILE A 689 -40.39 -51.52 -1.97
N GLN A 690 -41.27 -50.57 -2.34
CA GLN A 690 -42.71 -50.80 -2.47
C GLN A 690 -43.13 -51.35 -3.85
N GLY A 691 -42.17 -51.65 -4.76
CA GLY A 691 -42.45 -52.16 -6.11
C GLY A 691 -43.14 -51.17 -7.05
N LYS A 692 -43.30 -49.90 -6.65
CA LYS A 692 -43.98 -48.84 -7.43
C LYS A 692 -43.14 -48.30 -8.59
N ILE A 693 -41.84 -48.61 -8.61
CA ILE A 693 -40.89 -48.27 -9.67
C ILE A 693 -39.96 -49.48 -9.87
N THR A 694 -39.67 -49.81 -11.13
CA THR A 694 -38.73 -50.88 -11.51
C THR A 694 -37.68 -50.32 -12.44
N ILE A 695 -36.42 -50.69 -12.21
CA ILE A 695 -35.24 -50.15 -12.92
C ILE A 695 -34.43 -51.25 -13.61
N GLU A 696 -34.66 -52.49 -13.17
CA GLU A 696 -34.10 -53.72 -13.68
C GLU A 696 -34.38 -53.87 -15.19
N ASN A 697 -33.30 -54.05 -15.96
CA ASN A 697 -33.33 -54.26 -17.42
C ASN A 697 -34.05 -53.16 -18.26
N ARG A 698 -34.17 -51.92 -17.75
CA ARG A 698 -34.62 -50.76 -18.54
C ARG A 698 -33.45 -50.05 -19.21
N SER A 699 -33.67 -49.43 -20.38
CA SER A 699 -32.64 -48.57 -20.97
C SER A 699 -32.48 -47.27 -20.18
N LYS A 700 -31.29 -46.68 -20.20
CA LYS A 700 -31.03 -45.37 -19.54
C LYS A 700 -31.96 -44.27 -20.05
N ARG A 701 -32.41 -44.32 -21.31
CA ARG A 701 -33.32 -43.34 -21.90
C ARG A 701 -34.72 -43.44 -21.28
N ASP A 702 -35.27 -44.66 -21.20
CA ASP A 702 -36.60 -44.91 -20.63
C ASP A 702 -36.61 -44.61 -19.13
N LEU A 703 -35.50 -44.90 -18.45
CA LEU A 703 -35.31 -44.62 -17.02
C LEU A 703 -35.34 -43.11 -16.74
N ILE A 704 -34.66 -42.30 -17.56
CA ILE A 704 -34.69 -40.83 -17.47
C ILE A 704 -36.10 -40.30 -17.79
N GLN A 705 -36.75 -40.79 -18.86
CA GLN A 705 -38.11 -40.37 -19.21
C GLN A 705 -39.13 -40.70 -18.12
N MET A 706 -39.05 -41.89 -17.51
CA MET A 706 -39.89 -42.31 -16.39
C MET A 706 -39.69 -41.42 -15.17
N LEU A 707 -38.45 -41.02 -14.84
CA LEU A 707 -38.18 -40.13 -13.71
C LEU A 707 -38.77 -38.71 -13.95
N VAL A 708 -38.65 -38.17 -15.17
CA VAL A 708 -39.33 -36.91 -15.55
C VAL A 708 -40.86 -37.04 -15.43
N GLN A 709 -41.44 -38.10 -16.01
CA GLN A 709 -42.90 -38.33 -16.00
C GLN A 709 -43.47 -38.50 -14.59
N ARG A 710 -42.68 -39.02 -13.64
CA ARG A 710 -43.08 -39.15 -12.22
C ARG A 710 -42.79 -37.90 -11.39
N GLY A 711 -42.29 -36.82 -12.00
CA GLY A 711 -41.95 -35.58 -11.31
C GLY A 711 -40.83 -35.77 -10.28
N TYR A 712 -39.75 -36.46 -10.65
CA TYR A 712 -38.48 -36.35 -9.93
C TYR A 712 -37.69 -35.17 -10.49
N GLU A 713 -36.99 -34.46 -9.61
CA GLU A 713 -36.19 -33.29 -9.99
C GLU A 713 -34.79 -33.70 -10.50
N SER A 714 -34.26 -32.93 -11.45
CA SER A 714 -32.83 -32.93 -11.76
C SER A 714 -32.04 -32.40 -10.56
N ASP A 715 -30.80 -32.88 -10.32
CA ASP A 715 -30.02 -32.64 -9.09
C ASP A 715 -30.15 -31.20 -8.54
N PRO A 716 -30.93 -30.98 -7.46
CA PRO A 716 -31.26 -29.63 -7.01
C PRO A 716 -30.03 -28.84 -6.54
N VAL A 717 -29.03 -29.51 -5.98
CA VAL A 717 -27.79 -28.89 -5.50
C VAL A 717 -26.91 -28.44 -6.67
N LYS A 718 -26.95 -29.15 -7.79
CA LYS A 718 -26.26 -28.77 -9.02
C LYS A 718 -26.96 -27.58 -9.68
N ALA A 719 -28.27 -27.69 -9.90
CA ALA A 719 -29.09 -26.63 -10.51
C ALA A 719 -29.03 -25.31 -9.71
N TRP A 720 -29.04 -25.40 -8.38
CA TRP A 720 -28.89 -24.22 -7.51
C TRP A 720 -27.53 -23.54 -7.66
N LYS A 721 -26.43 -24.30 -7.71
CA LYS A 721 -25.08 -23.73 -7.94
C LYS A 721 -24.95 -23.08 -9.32
N GLU A 722 -25.43 -23.74 -10.37
CA GLU A 722 -25.47 -23.19 -11.73
C GLU A 722 -26.30 -21.90 -11.83
N ALA A 723 -27.34 -21.75 -10.99
CA ALA A 723 -28.11 -20.51 -10.88
C ALA A 723 -27.34 -19.38 -10.15
N GLN A 724 -26.58 -19.69 -9.10
CA GLN A 724 -25.73 -18.70 -8.43
C GLN A 724 -24.58 -18.23 -9.35
N GLU A 725 -23.92 -19.14 -10.07
CA GLU A 725 -22.82 -18.81 -11.00
C GLU A 725 -23.26 -17.93 -12.17
N LYS A 726 -24.53 -18.03 -12.61
CA LYS A 726 -25.13 -17.12 -13.60
C LYS A 726 -25.41 -15.73 -13.04
N ASN A 727 -25.76 -15.62 -11.76
CA ASN A 727 -26.05 -14.33 -11.11
C ASN A 727 -24.80 -13.59 -10.61
N GLN A 728 -23.62 -14.23 -10.59
CA GLN A 728 -22.35 -13.60 -10.17
C GLN A 728 -21.50 -13.09 -11.34
N ASN A 729 -21.87 -13.40 -12.60
CA ASN A 729 -21.13 -13.01 -13.80
C ASN A 729 -21.94 -12.02 -14.66
N ASP A 730 -21.83 -10.72 -14.36
CA ASP A 730 -22.35 -9.65 -15.24
C ASP A 730 -21.65 -9.60 -16.61
N ASP A 731 -20.45 -10.20 -16.74
CA ASP A 731 -19.81 -10.47 -18.03
C ASP A 731 -20.57 -11.57 -18.79
N ALA A 732 -21.51 -11.16 -19.63
CA ALA A 732 -22.38 -11.98 -20.47
C ALA A 732 -21.65 -12.73 -21.62
N SER A 733 -20.62 -13.51 -21.27
CA SER A 733 -19.85 -14.37 -22.18
C SER A 733 -19.72 -15.82 -21.70
N SER A 734 -20.21 -16.14 -20.49
CA SER A 734 -20.25 -17.51 -19.95
C SER A 734 -21.36 -18.39 -20.54
N ALA A 735 -21.64 -18.23 -21.84
CA ALA A 735 -22.54 -19.09 -22.61
C ALA A 735 -21.88 -20.44 -22.93
N SER A 736 -21.46 -21.18 -21.90
CA SER A 736 -21.10 -22.59 -22.07
C SER A 736 -22.34 -23.35 -22.56
N GLY A 737 -22.26 -23.93 -23.77
CA GLY A 737 -23.33 -24.73 -24.36
C GLY A 737 -23.59 -26.01 -23.55
N SER A 738 -24.29 -25.88 -22.43
CA SER A 738 -24.66 -26.99 -21.57
C SER A 738 -25.72 -27.84 -22.28
N THR A 739 -25.31 -28.97 -22.84
CA THR A 739 -26.16 -30.04 -23.36
C THR A 739 -26.85 -30.81 -22.22
N SER A 740 -27.36 -30.07 -21.22
CA SER A 740 -27.89 -30.60 -19.97
C SER A 740 -29.36 -30.97 -20.11
N GLY A 741 -29.62 -32.22 -20.52
CA GLY A 741 -30.85 -32.90 -20.13
C GLY A 741 -30.93 -33.12 -18.60
N PRO A 742 -32.02 -33.71 -18.10
CA PRO A 742 -32.21 -33.96 -16.67
C PRO A 742 -31.10 -34.80 -16.04
N ASP A 743 -30.52 -34.29 -14.95
CA ASP A 743 -29.42 -34.93 -14.22
C ASP A 743 -29.95 -35.73 -13.01
N PHE A 744 -30.22 -37.01 -13.24
CA PHE A 744 -30.64 -37.96 -12.19
C PHE A 744 -29.47 -38.77 -11.61
N ASN A 745 -28.21 -38.40 -11.87
CA ASN A 745 -27.06 -39.19 -11.41
C ASN A 745 -27.03 -39.33 -9.87
N TYR A 746 -27.55 -38.34 -9.13
CA TYR A 746 -27.66 -38.40 -7.67
C TYR A 746 -28.63 -39.47 -7.14
N ILE A 747 -29.57 -39.93 -7.97
CA ILE A 747 -30.45 -41.06 -7.68
C ILE A 747 -29.81 -42.36 -8.19
N LEU A 748 -29.36 -42.35 -9.45
CA LEU A 748 -28.92 -43.56 -10.15
C LEU A 748 -27.55 -44.08 -9.70
N ASN A 749 -26.71 -43.23 -9.10
CA ASN A 749 -25.42 -43.63 -8.53
C ASN A 749 -25.52 -44.02 -7.04
N MET A 750 -26.72 -44.08 -6.46
CA MET A 750 -26.90 -44.63 -5.11
C MET A 750 -26.52 -46.11 -5.09
N SER A 751 -25.72 -46.51 -4.09
CA SER A 751 -25.28 -47.91 -3.96
C SER A 751 -26.46 -48.87 -3.75
N LEU A 752 -26.31 -50.15 -4.11
CA LEU A 752 -27.34 -51.16 -3.83
C LEU A 752 -27.63 -51.32 -2.32
N TRP A 753 -26.66 -51.01 -1.45
CA TRP A 753 -26.86 -50.95 0.01
C TRP A 753 -27.92 -49.92 0.43
N SER A 754 -28.19 -48.89 -0.38
CA SER A 754 -29.23 -47.89 -0.10
C SER A 754 -30.66 -48.47 -0.09
N LEU A 755 -30.82 -49.72 -0.55
CA LEU A 755 -32.08 -50.47 -0.53
C LEU A 755 -32.24 -51.37 0.72
N THR A 756 -31.21 -51.52 1.58
CA THR A 756 -31.38 -52.26 2.84
C THR A 756 -32.10 -51.40 3.88
N LYS A 757 -32.87 -52.05 4.75
CA LYS A 757 -33.76 -51.39 5.72
C LYS A 757 -33.03 -50.32 6.55
N GLU A 758 -31.81 -50.64 7.00
CA GLU A 758 -30.96 -49.79 7.82
C GLU A 758 -30.61 -48.49 7.09
N LYS A 759 -30.33 -48.57 5.77
CA LYS A 759 -30.04 -47.40 4.94
C LYS A 759 -31.28 -46.62 4.53
N VAL A 760 -32.46 -47.26 4.43
CA VAL A 760 -33.73 -46.52 4.28
C VAL A 760 -33.99 -45.67 5.54
N GLU A 761 -33.83 -46.26 6.73
CA GLU A 761 -34.01 -45.57 8.01
C GLU A 761 -32.95 -44.47 8.23
N GLU A 762 -31.69 -44.71 7.88
CA GLU A 762 -30.62 -43.71 7.91
C GLU A 762 -30.88 -42.53 6.97
N LEU A 763 -31.33 -42.80 5.74
CA LEU A 763 -31.64 -41.77 4.73
C LEU A 763 -32.83 -40.90 5.15
N ILE A 764 -33.91 -41.50 5.68
CA ILE A 764 -35.06 -40.78 6.23
C ILE A 764 -34.62 -39.93 7.43
N LYS A 765 -33.85 -40.49 8.36
CA LYS A 765 -33.32 -39.75 9.52
C LYS A 765 -32.43 -38.57 9.09
N HIS A 766 -31.66 -38.72 8.01
CA HIS A 766 -30.81 -37.64 7.49
C HIS A 766 -31.65 -36.51 6.85
N ARG A 767 -32.63 -36.87 6.01
CA ARG A 767 -33.66 -35.96 5.45
C ARG A 767 -34.33 -35.15 6.56
N ASP A 768 -34.85 -35.83 7.58
CA ASP A 768 -35.59 -35.22 8.70
C ASP A 768 -34.68 -34.39 9.62
N SER A 769 -33.36 -34.61 9.56
CA SER A 769 -32.38 -33.75 10.22
C SER A 769 -32.10 -32.48 9.42
N LYS A 770 -32.00 -32.58 8.09
CA LYS A 770 -31.75 -31.45 7.19
C LYS A 770 -32.95 -30.50 7.08
N GLU A 771 -34.16 -31.04 7.09
CA GLU A 771 -35.38 -30.21 7.14
C GLU A 771 -35.50 -29.43 8.46
N ARG A 772 -35.10 -30.04 9.59
CA ARG A 772 -35.02 -29.33 10.89
C ARG A 772 -33.93 -28.25 10.88
N GLU A 773 -32.73 -28.56 10.40
CA GLU A 773 -31.61 -27.61 10.25
C GLU A 773 -32.03 -26.37 9.42
N LEU A 774 -32.73 -26.59 8.30
CA LEU A 774 -33.29 -25.53 7.46
C LEU A 774 -34.35 -24.69 8.19
N ASN A 775 -35.23 -25.32 8.96
CA ASN A 775 -36.30 -24.61 9.68
C ASN A 775 -35.79 -23.85 10.91
N ASP A 776 -34.75 -24.35 11.59
CA ASP A 776 -34.09 -23.62 12.67
C ASP A 776 -33.24 -22.46 12.14
N LEU A 777 -32.56 -22.62 11.00
CA LEU A 777 -31.89 -21.51 10.30
C LEU A 777 -32.87 -20.41 9.88
N LYS A 778 -34.06 -20.76 9.36
CA LYS A 778 -35.08 -19.77 8.96
C LYS A 778 -35.50 -18.88 10.14
N ARG A 779 -35.54 -19.42 11.36
CA ARG A 779 -35.91 -18.72 12.60
C ARG A 779 -34.86 -17.70 13.07
N LYS A 780 -33.55 -17.99 12.88
CA LYS A 780 -32.46 -17.07 13.28
C LYS A 780 -32.43 -15.81 12.41
N SER A 781 -32.19 -14.64 12.98
CA SER A 781 -31.88 -13.42 12.22
C SER A 781 -30.42 -13.37 11.77
N SER A 782 -30.10 -12.44 10.86
CA SER A 782 -28.71 -12.12 10.49
C SER A 782 -27.86 -11.69 11.70
N SER A 783 -28.48 -11.03 12.70
CA SER A 783 -27.80 -10.68 13.96
C SER A 783 -27.54 -11.88 14.85
N ASP A 784 -28.42 -12.89 14.86
CA ASP A 784 -28.25 -14.05 15.75
C ASP A 784 -27.10 -14.94 15.26
N LEU A 785 -27.00 -15.14 13.93
CA LEU A 785 -25.85 -15.80 13.30
C LEU A 785 -24.52 -15.09 13.62
N TRP A 786 -24.53 -13.75 13.73
CA TRP A 786 -23.35 -13.00 14.14
C TRP A 786 -23.05 -13.15 15.64
N LYS A 787 -24.08 -13.12 16.49
CA LYS A 787 -23.93 -13.34 17.94
C LYS A 787 -23.40 -14.74 18.25
N GLU A 788 -23.79 -15.76 17.47
CA GLU A 788 -23.25 -17.12 17.55
C GLU A 788 -21.77 -17.20 17.15
N ASP A 789 -21.38 -16.68 15.97
CA ASP A 789 -19.97 -16.64 15.54
C ASP A 789 -19.09 -15.89 16.56
N LEU A 790 -19.57 -14.76 17.09
CA LEU A 790 -18.87 -13.95 18.12
C LEU A 790 -18.78 -14.65 19.48
N ALA A 791 -19.67 -15.58 19.80
CA ALA A 791 -19.58 -16.37 21.04
C ALA A 791 -18.49 -17.44 20.91
N ALA A 792 -18.56 -18.24 19.84
CA ALA A 792 -17.57 -19.30 19.56
C ALA A 792 -16.14 -18.74 19.41
N PHE A 793 -15.99 -17.56 18.81
CA PHE A 793 -14.69 -16.89 18.73
C PHE A 793 -14.14 -16.45 20.09
N VAL A 794 -14.97 -15.90 20.99
CA VAL A 794 -14.51 -15.46 22.32
C VAL A 794 -14.12 -16.66 23.20
N GLU A 795 -14.88 -17.75 23.13
CA GLU A 795 -14.57 -19.00 23.86
C GLU A 795 -13.20 -19.57 23.47
N GLU A 796 -12.93 -19.73 22.17
CA GLU A 796 -11.62 -20.21 21.71
C GLU A 796 -10.50 -19.18 21.94
N LEU A 797 -10.79 -17.87 21.90
CA LEU A 797 -9.81 -16.81 22.21
C LEU A 797 -9.35 -16.89 23.67
N GLU A 798 -10.27 -17.06 24.62
CA GLU A 798 -9.94 -17.19 26.04
C GLU A 798 -9.12 -18.46 26.33
N LYS A 799 -9.47 -19.57 25.65
CA LYS A 799 -8.72 -20.84 25.68
C LYS A 799 -7.32 -20.72 25.09
N VAL A 800 -7.16 -20.06 23.94
CA VAL A 800 -5.85 -19.83 23.30
C VAL A 800 -4.96 -18.93 24.16
N GLU A 801 -5.49 -17.82 24.68
CA GLU A 801 -4.72 -16.95 25.58
C GLU A 801 -4.39 -17.63 26.92
N ALA A 802 -5.26 -18.53 27.42
CA ALA A 802 -4.97 -19.32 28.61
C ALA A 802 -3.77 -20.25 28.35
N GLN A 803 -3.76 -20.96 27.22
CA GLN A 803 -2.62 -21.79 26.82
C GLN A 803 -1.34 -20.95 26.63
N GLU A 804 -1.41 -19.78 25.97
CA GLU A 804 -0.25 -18.89 25.84
C GLU A 804 0.33 -18.46 27.21
N ARG A 805 -0.54 -18.22 28.21
CA ARG A 805 -0.12 -17.89 29.59
C ARG A 805 0.45 -19.11 30.32
N GLU A 806 -0.15 -20.28 30.16
CA GLU A 806 0.34 -21.53 30.76
C GLU A 806 1.67 -21.99 30.17
N ASP A 807 1.88 -21.88 28.86
CA ASP A 807 3.13 -22.24 28.19
C ASP A 807 4.30 -21.37 28.67
N VAL A 808 4.06 -20.06 28.82
CA VAL A 808 5.03 -19.12 29.41
C VAL A 808 5.37 -19.50 30.85
N LEU A 809 4.37 -19.83 31.68
CA LEU A 809 4.59 -20.27 33.07
C LEU A 809 5.25 -21.66 33.16
N ALA A 810 4.93 -22.59 32.26
CA ALA A 810 5.54 -23.92 32.19
C ALA A 810 7.02 -23.83 31.79
N GLY A 811 7.38 -22.89 30.92
CA GLY A 811 8.77 -22.53 30.64
C GLY A 811 9.55 -22.05 31.88
N MET A 812 8.87 -21.55 32.91
CA MET A 812 9.46 -21.11 34.18
C MET A 812 9.62 -22.25 35.21
N VAL A 813 8.98 -23.41 35.02
CA VAL A 813 9.04 -24.54 35.97
C VAL A 813 10.07 -25.58 35.51
N GLY A 814 11.27 -25.53 36.11
CA GLY A 814 12.38 -26.42 35.76
C GLY A 814 12.06 -27.92 35.96
N LYS A 815 12.21 -28.71 34.88
CA LYS A 815 12.00 -30.17 34.90
C LYS A 815 12.97 -30.87 35.87
N PRO A 816 12.51 -31.86 36.67
CA PRO A 816 13.36 -32.55 37.64
C PRO A 816 14.38 -33.47 36.95
N ILE A 817 15.67 -33.15 37.11
CA ILE A 817 16.77 -33.97 36.59
C ILE A 817 16.95 -35.21 37.49
N LYS A 818 16.70 -36.40 36.96
CA LYS A 818 16.99 -37.69 37.63
C LYS A 818 18.50 -37.96 37.67
N GLY A 819 19.20 -37.37 38.63
CA GLY A 819 20.54 -37.82 39.03
C GLY A 819 20.48 -39.21 39.69
N LYS A 820 21.49 -40.06 39.47
CA LYS A 820 21.62 -41.33 40.19
C LYS A 820 21.99 -41.07 41.66
N VAL A 821 21.27 -41.71 42.58
CA VAL A 821 21.58 -41.86 44.02
C VAL A 821 21.84 -40.53 44.76
N GLY A 822 20.78 -39.80 45.08
CA GLY A 822 20.81 -38.64 45.98
C GLY A 822 19.42 -38.03 46.17
N LYS A 823 19.16 -37.37 47.31
CA LYS A 823 17.89 -36.62 47.51
C LYS A 823 17.76 -35.54 46.41
N PRO A 824 16.59 -35.40 45.75
CA PRO A 824 16.42 -34.44 44.67
C PRO A 824 16.48 -33.00 45.20
N LYS A 825 17.60 -32.31 44.98
CA LYS A 825 17.67 -30.86 45.10
C LYS A 825 16.98 -30.23 43.90
N MET A 826 15.83 -29.59 44.11
CA MET A 826 15.30 -28.64 43.13
C MET A 826 16.29 -27.49 42.99
N LYS A 827 16.95 -27.37 41.84
CA LYS A 827 17.55 -26.10 41.43
C LYS A 827 16.40 -25.16 41.12
N LYS A 828 16.14 -24.17 41.99
CA LYS A 828 15.50 -22.94 41.55
C LYS A 828 16.36 -22.39 40.40
N LEU A 829 15.75 -22.22 39.23
CA LEU A 829 16.32 -21.40 38.16
C LEU A 829 16.34 -19.93 38.63
N GLN A 830 17.19 -19.09 38.04
CA GLN A 830 17.36 -17.67 38.39
C GLN A 830 16.16 -16.77 38.00
N LEU A 831 14.96 -17.34 37.89
CA LEU A 831 13.74 -16.68 37.41
C LEU A 831 13.13 -15.70 38.43
N GLU A 832 13.59 -15.70 39.68
CA GLU A 832 13.27 -14.60 40.62
C GLU A 832 14.02 -13.31 40.25
N GLU A 833 15.12 -13.38 39.50
CA GLU A 833 15.88 -12.20 39.06
C GLU A 833 15.22 -11.49 37.86
N THR A 834 14.43 -12.20 37.05
CA THR A 834 13.76 -11.65 35.85
C THR A 834 12.39 -11.02 36.13
N MET A 835 11.78 -11.33 37.29
CA MET A 835 10.50 -10.75 37.71
C MET A 835 10.69 -9.34 38.33
N PRO A 836 9.70 -8.42 38.21
CA PRO A 836 9.74 -7.11 38.87
C PRO A 836 9.98 -7.21 40.39
N SER A 837 10.79 -6.33 40.96
CA SER A 837 11.07 -6.36 42.40
C SER A 837 9.85 -5.91 43.21
N PRO A 838 9.35 -6.71 44.17
CA PRO A 838 8.06 -6.48 44.84
C PRO A 838 8.03 -5.26 45.80
N PHE A 839 9.18 -4.62 46.02
CA PHE A 839 9.34 -3.46 46.91
C PHE A 839 9.56 -2.13 46.16
N GLY A 840 9.57 -2.13 44.82
CA GLY A 840 9.81 -0.93 44.02
C GLY A 840 8.65 0.08 44.07
N ARG A 841 8.96 1.36 44.30
CA ARG A 841 7.99 2.47 44.18
C ARG A 841 7.71 2.72 42.69
N ARG A 842 6.55 2.28 42.21
CA ARG A 842 6.08 2.56 40.83
C ARG A 842 5.96 4.06 40.60
N ILE A 843 6.59 4.57 39.54
CA ILE A 843 6.41 5.94 39.08
C ILE A 843 5.22 5.99 38.11
N VAL A 844 4.26 6.87 38.36
CA VAL A 844 3.10 7.05 37.49
C VAL A 844 3.47 8.04 36.36
N PRO A 845 3.27 7.70 35.08
CA PRO A 845 3.52 8.63 33.97
C PRO A 845 2.66 9.89 34.11
N GLN A 846 3.30 11.07 34.07
CA GLN A 846 2.60 12.35 34.13
C GLN A 846 2.39 12.95 32.73
N ILE A 847 1.14 13.27 32.40
CA ILE A 847 0.83 14.14 31.24
C ILE A 847 1.00 15.59 31.68
N THR A 848 2.10 16.23 31.25
CA THR A 848 2.29 17.66 31.52
C THR A 848 1.31 18.52 30.70
N SER A 849 0.94 19.69 31.22
CA SER A 849 0.16 20.70 30.49
C SER A 849 0.86 21.14 29.19
N ALA A 850 2.20 21.15 29.19
CA ALA A 850 3.02 21.40 28.00
C ALA A 850 2.83 20.35 26.90
N MET A 851 2.69 19.06 27.24
CA MET A 851 2.44 17.99 26.26
C MET A 851 1.06 18.15 25.60
N LYS A 852 0.02 18.44 26.39
CA LYS A 852 -1.32 18.75 25.84
C LYS A 852 -1.28 20.01 24.95
N ALA A 853 -0.62 21.08 25.41
CA ALA A 853 -0.50 22.32 24.64
C ALA A 853 0.28 22.16 23.32
N ASP A 854 1.30 21.29 23.27
CA ASP A 854 2.02 20.99 22.03
C ASP A 854 1.19 20.09 21.09
N ALA A 855 0.45 19.11 21.61
CA ALA A 855 -0.50 18.31 20.82
C ALA A 855 -1.58 19.19 20.16
N SER A 856 -2.16 20.14 20.90
CA SER A 856 -3.09 21.14 20.35
C SER A 856 -2.40 22.06 19.33
N ARG A 857 -1.16 22.50 19.58
CA ARG A 857 -0.39 23.38 18.68
C ARG A 857 -0.06 22.68 17.35
N LYS A 858 0.28 21.39 17.38
CA LYS A 858 0.49 20.55 16.19
C LYS A 858 -0.78 20.41 15.37
N LEU A 859 -1.92 20.16 16.02
CA LEU A 859 -3.23 20.07 15.38
C LEU A 859 -3.65 21.40 14.74
N LEU A 860 -3.46 22.53 15.44
CA LEU A 860 -3.70 23.88 14.91
C LEU A 860 -2.80 24.25 13.73
N LYS A 861 -1.50 23.88 13.76
CA LYS A 861 -0.61 24.05 12.60
C LYS A 861 -1.13 23.28 11.37
N LYS A 862 -1.59 22.03 11.56
CA LYS A 862 -2.12 21.22 10.45
C LYS A 862 -3.44 21.78 9.90
N LYS A 863 -4.37 22.21 10.78
CA LYS A 863 -5.60 22.92 10.35
C LYS A 863 -5.30 24.21 9.59
N LYS A 864 -4.30 25.00 10.00
CA LYS A 864 -3.89 26.20 9.24
C LYS A 864 -3.32 25.88 7.85
N VAL A 865 -2.51 24.83 7.70
CA VAL A 865 -2.04 24.41 6.37
C VAL A 865 -3.24 24.06 5.49
N ASN A 866 -4.14 23.18 5.95
CA ASN A 866 -5.34 22.80 5.19
C ASN A 866 -6.23 24.01 4.84
N GLN A 867 -6.45 24.96 5.76
CA GLN A 867 -7.25 26.17 5.46
C GLN A 867 -6.57 27.10 4.47
N THR A 868 -5.24 27.29 4.54
CA THR A 868 -4.51 28.06 3.52
C THR A 868 -4.60 27.37 2.16
N THR A 869 -4.47 26.05 2.09
CA THR A 869 -4.68 25.30 0.84
C THR A 869 -6.10 25.50 0.31
N VAL A 870 -7.14 25.30 1.12
CA VAL A 870 -8.54 25.50 0.68
C VAL A 870 -8.81 26.91 0.19
N VAL A 871 -8.27 27.95 0.84
CA VAL A 871 -8.41 29.34 0.36
C VAL A 871 -7.67 29.55 -0.96
N VAL A 872 -6.46 29.00 -1.13
CA VAL A 872 -5.73 29.06 -2.41
C VAL A 872 -6.44 28.27 -3.51
N THR A 873 -7.00 27.10 -3.23
CA THR A 873 -7.79 26.30 -4.17
C THR A 873 -9.07 27.02 -4.56
N ILE A 874 -9.79 27.66 -3.63
CA ILE A 874 -10.98 28.46 -3.94
C ILE A 874 -10.62 29.68 -4.81
N ILE A 875 -9.51 30.37 -4.52
CA ILE A 875 -9.01 31.47 -5.36
C ILE A 875 -8.63 30.96 -6.76
N TYR A 876 -7.95 29.80 -6.87
CA TYR A 876 -7.64 29.18 -8.16
C TYR A 876 -8.91 28.79 -8.93
N TYR A 877 -9.89 28.15 -8.27
CA TYR A 877 -11.13 27.71 -8.91
C TYR A 877 -11.97 28.90 -9.38
N LEU A 878 -12.06 29.97 -8.57
CA LEU A 878 -12.68 31.23 -8.97
C LEU A 878 -11.96 31.87 -10.16
N ASN A 879 -10.61 31.91 -10.15
CA ASN A 879 -9.84 32.43 -11.28
C ASN A 879 -10.03 31.57 -12.55
N THR A 880 -10.05 30.23 -12.45
CA THR A 880 -10.30 29.34 -13.58
C THR A 880 -11.73 29.50 -14.11
N VAL A 881 -12.73 29.65 -13.25
CA VAL A 881 -14.12 29.93 -13.66
C VAL A 881 -14.24 31.31 -14.32
N PHE A 882 -13.55 32.34 -13.80
CA PHE A 882 -13.48 33.65 -14.47
C PHE A 882 -12.76 33.59 -15.82
N PHE A 883 -11.70 32.79 -15.94
CA PHE A 883 -10.96 32.61 -17.20
C PHE A 883 -11.81 31.88 -18.26
N TYR A 884 -12.53 30.84 -17.87
CA TYR A 884 -13.52 30.17 -18.74
C TYR A 884 -14.72 31.06 -19.08
N ALA A 885 -15.15 31.93 -18.17
CA ALA A 885 -16.21 32.91 -18.45
C ALA A 885 -15.74 33.99 -19.45
N ALA A 886 -14.50 34.48 -19.32
CA ALA A 886 -13.91 35.44 -20.25
C ALA A 886 -13.74 34.85 -21.65
N ILE A 887 -13.16 33.65 -21.76
CA ILE A 887 -13.01 32.93 -23.05
C ILE A 887 -14.38 32.67 -23.70
N LYS A 888 -15.44 32.47 -22.91
CA LYS A 888 -16.81 32.30 -23.44
C LYS A 888 -17.49 33.62 -23.84
N MET A 889 -16.97 34.78 -23.44
CA MET A 889 -17.44 36.09 -23.94
C MET A 889 -16.69 36.55 -25.19
N GLU A 890 -15.45 36.10 -25.42
CA GLU A 890 -14.66 36.44 -26.62
C GLU A 890 -14.98 35.55 -27.84
N PHE A 891 -15.76 34.47 -27.68
CA PHE A 891 -16.07 33.52 -28.76
C PHE A 891 -17.49 33.63 -29.36
N ASP A 892 -18.37 34.46 -28.81
CA ASP A 892 -19.75 34.65 -29.29
C ASP A 892 -19.95 35.94 -30.14
N GLU A 893 -18.89 36.74 -30.42
CA GLU A 893 -18.96 37.94 -31.29
C GLU A 893 -18.43 37.75 -32.74
N GLU A 894 -17.73 36.65 -33.06
CA GLU A 894 -17.18 36.40 -34.42
C GLU A 894 -17.93 35.33 -35.25
N PHE A 895 -19.27 35.33 -35.30
CA PHE A 895 -20.02 34.70 -36.42
C PHE A 895 -21.47 35.20 -36.56
N GLY A 896 -21.77 36.05 -37.55
CA GLY A 896 -23.16 36.31 -37.96
C GLY A 896 -23.45 37.69 -38.57
N GLY A 897 -23.05 37.94 -39.83
CA GLY A 897 -23.38 39.23 -40.47
C GLY A 897 -23.14 39.29 -41.98
N ALA A 898 -24.09 38.79 -42.79
CA ALA A 898 -24.10 39.01 -44.24
C ALA A 898 -25.53 39.00 -44.84
N GLN A 899 -26.04 40.21 -45.14
CA GLN A 899 -27.01 40.58 -46.18
C GLN A 899 -28.30 39.77 -46.42
N ALA A 900 -29.44 40.45 -46.23
CA ALA A 900 -30.52 40.54 -47.22
C ALA A 900 -31.23 41.90 -47.09
N GLU A 901 -31.58 42.54 -48.22
CA GLU A 901 -32.35 43.81 -48.26
C GLU A 901 -33.86 43.53 -48.38
N GLY A 902 -34.75 44.49 -48.02
CA GLY A 902 -36.19 44.16 -47.97
C GLY A 902 -37.30 45.24 -47.88
N GLY A 903 -37.03 46.55 -48.01
CA GLY A 903 -38.08 47.61 -48.19
C GLY A 903 -39.12 47.81 -47.05
N GLY A 904 -40.11 48.72 -47.22
CA GLY A 904 -41.34 48.63 -46.40
C GLY A 904 -42.20 49.86 -46.07
N ASP A 905 -41.72 51.10 -46.19
CA ASP A 905 -42.51 52.37 -46.24
C ASP A 905 -43.44 52.84 -45.07
N ASP A 906 -43.86 54.11 -45.21
CA ASP A 906 -45.06 54.84 -44.70
C ASP A 906 -45.37 55.08 -43.18
N SER A 907 -44.90 56.25 -42.71
CA SER A 907 -45.77 57.41 -42.38
C SER A 907 -46.23 57.80 -40.93
N LEU A 908 -46.30 59.12 -40.74
CA LEU A 908 -47.26 59.94 -39.94
C LEU A 908 -47.30 59.96 -38.37
N ASN A 909 -46.50 60.90 -37.83
CA ASN A 909 -46.95 62.14 -37.15
C ASN A 909 -47.32 62.28 -35.64
N THR A 910 -46.77 63.38 -35.08
CA THR A 910 -47.32 64.39 -34.12
C THR A 910 -47.29 64.27 -32.57
N THR A 911 -46.54 65.22 -31.96
CA THR A 911 -46.82 66.03 -30.72
C THR A 911 -46.74 65.40 -29.31
N ALA A 912 -46.37 66.11 -28.21
CA ALA A 912 -45.64 67.39 -28.01
C ALA A 912 -45.22 67.61 -26.52
N SER A 913 -44.44 68.68 -26.24
CA SER A 913 -43.92 69.19 -24.94
C SER A 913 -42.78 68.36 -24.30
N ALA A 914 -41.64 68.86 -23.79
CA ALA A 914 -41.15 70.16 -23.28
C ALA A 914 -41.58 70.51 -21.83
N THR A 915 -40.73 70.91 -20.87
CA THR A 915 -39.27 71.23 -20.85
C THR A 915 -38.65 70.81 -19.47
N LYS A 916 -37.51 71.25 -18.88
CA LYS A 916 -36.60 72.44 -18.99
C LYS A 916 -35.21 72.12 -18.36
N THR A 917 -34.35 73.11 -18.11
CA THR A 917 -33.01 72.99 -17.47
C THR A 917 -32.74 74.08 -16.41
N PRO A 918 -31.63 74.00 -15.66
CA PRO A 918 -30.71 75.15 -15.61
C PRO A 918 -29.21 74.81 -15.81
N LYS A 919 -28.32 75.82 -15.74
CA LYS A 919 -26.97 75.87 -16.33
C LYS A 919 -25.80 75.96 -15.32
N ILE A 920 -24.73 75.21 -15.60
CA ILE A 920 -23.35 75.62 -15.98
C ILE A 920 -22.75 76.92 -15.37
N LYS A 921 -21.47 76.83 -14.94
CA LYS A 921 -20.43 77.87 -15.10
C LYS A 921 -19.04 77.26 -15.43
N ARG A 922 -18.07 78.08 -15.86
CA ARG A 922 -16.76 77.70 -16.48
C ARG A 922 -15.59 78.54 -15.95
N GLU A 923 -14.35 78.10 -16.22
CA GLU A 923 -13.09 78.82 -16.61
C GLU A 923 -11.83 78.15 -16.00
N LYS A 924 -10.58 78.23 -16.51
CA LYS A 924 -9.94 78.95 -17.65
C LYS A 924 -8.75 78.13 -18.27
N LYS A 925 -7.81 78.76 -19.03
CA LYS A 925 -6.85 78.12 -19.98
C LYS A 925 -5.35 78.48 -19.78
N GLU A 926 -4.45 77.51 -20.02
CA GLU A 926 -3.09 77.62 -20.68
C GLU A 926 -1.97 78.53 -20.07
N PRO A 927 -0.71 78.54 -20.59
CA PRO A 927 0.26 77.43 -20.81
C PRO A 927 1.74 77.75 -20.38
N GLY A 928 2.70 76.82 -20.52
CA GLY A 928 4.15 77.10 -20.35
C GLY A 928 5.13 75.94 -20.69
N LYS A 929 6.40 76.26 -21.02
CA LYS A 929 7.52 75.32 -21.36
C LYS A 929 8.81 75.70 -20.62
N ILE A 930 9.76 74.76 -20.45
CA ILE A 930 11.20 74.85 -20.84
C ILE A 930 11.98 73.55 -20.51
N LEU A 931 13.19 73.39 -21.06
CA LEU A 931 14.11 72.25 -21.05
C LEU A 931 14.85 72.06 -19.68
N THR A 932 15.75 71.09 -19.38
CA THR A 932 16.70 70.28 -20.22
C THR A 932 17.27 69.09 -19.42
N GLN A 933 17.70 67.99 -20.07
CA GLN A 933 18.78 67.01 -19.71
C GLN A 933 18.85 66.39 -18.28
N SER A 934 19.28 65.13 -18.02
CA SER A 934 19.98 64.11 -18.83
C SER A 934 19.88 62.68 -18.24
N SER A 935 20.13 61.67 -19.10
CA SER A 935 20.77 60.35 -18.83
C SER A 935 20.23 59.34 -17.77
N LEU A 936 19.84 58.15 -18.27
CA LEU A 936 20.13 56.78 -17.77
C LEU A 936 19.63 56.35 -16.36
N SER A 937 19.23 55.09 -16.11
CA SER A 937 19.08 53.87 -16.94
C SER A 937 18.07 52.90 -16.33
N LEU A 938 17.61 51.88 -17.08
CA LEU A 938 16.74 50.81 -16.58
C LEU A 938 17.44 49.96 -15.49
N ASN A 939 16.69 49.56 -14.46
CA ASN A 939 16.48 48.16 -14.04
C ASN A 939 15.82 48.09 -12.64
N GLU A 940 14.57 47.62 -12.56
CA GLU A 940 14.02 47.00 -11.34
C GLU A 940 13.13 45.80 -11.68
N TYR A 941 13.45 44.66 -11.08
CA TYR A 941 12.59 43.50 -10.81
C TYR A 941 13.23 42.69 -9.66
#